data_AF-A0A0H5LQ67-F1
#
_entry.id   AF-A0A0H5LQ67-F1
#
_cell.length_a   1.000
_cell.length_b   1.000
_cell.length_c   1.000
_cell.angle_alpha   90.00
_cell.angle_beta   90.00
_cell.angle_gamma   90.00
#
_symmetry.space_group_name_H-M   'P 1'
#
loop_
_entity.id
_entity.type
_entity.pdbx_description
1 polymer ?
#
loop_
_entity_poly.entity_id
_entity_poly.type
_entity_poly.pdbx_seq_one_letter_code
_entity_poly.pdbx_strand_id
1 'polypeptide(L)'
;MALSPAVKEQISQWYKALSQQIPDFISRAPQRQMIAEVAKTLAGDAGRHLAIEAPTGVGKTLSYLIPGIAVGRAESKPLVVSTANVALQDQIYSKDLPLLKKIIPDLKFTGAFGRGRYVCPRNLAAMCTDVSGQGDLSLFLGDELAPANGEEQATCLALTKSLNSHVWDGLRDHHQLSLSDSLWAKLSTDKANCLGRNCHYFRECPFFIARKEIESADVVVANHALVMAALETESVLPNPKELLLVLDEGHHLPDVARDALEIEGEITAVFANMQLDMIVRLVDQCMVQYRPKNPPSLSNPERLKDHCEQLRELMLSVEQQVSQLLPAEGNPAVYRFEMGELPDSLTEDCAKLFKLTDALRGLAEFVLNDLSEQTGKHDIVRLHRAIIQMSRTLGYLEAMSKLWRLAAMAKASNAPISKWVTREYRENQTHLYFHCVGIRVSDQLDKMLWRKVPHVIVTSATLRSLNSFGRLQELSGLSEKGGDRFEALSSPFNHIDQGKLVIPKMRFEPTMANEAEHLAEMAYFFRAQQASGRHKGMLILFSSHRAMQTFLSHVTDLRLMLLVQGDQPRYRLVEEHRKRVKSGTASVLIGLQSFAEGLDLKGELLTQVHIHKISFPPIDSPVILTEGEWLKSLKRYPFEVQSLPSASFNLIQQVGRLIRSHKCHGEIVIYDRRLITKGYGSRLLAALPIFPIEQPDMPEGEIPSTSLNLKIVKTVAKKGRKKRG
;
A
#
# COMPACT_ATOMS: atom_id res chain seq x y z
N MET A 1 6.60 -33.32 3.14
CA MET A 1 7.38 -34.39 3.83
C MET A 1 6.97 -34.29 5.28
N ALA A 2 6.49 -35.38 5.89
CA ALA A 2 6.01 -35.39 7.28
C ALA A 2 6.92 -34.59 8.23
N LEU A 3 6.34 -33.67 9.00
CA LEU A 3 7.02 -32.83 9.99
C LEU A 3 7.89 -33.69 10.90
N SER A 4 9.21 -33.53 10.78
CA SER A 4 10.15 -34.41 11.46
C SER A 4 10.04 -34.27 12.99
N PRO A 5 10.29 -35.35 13.76
CA PRO A 5 10.29 -35.29 15.22
C PRO A 5 11.23 -34.21 15.77
N ALA A 6 12.39 -34.01 15.14
CA ALA A 6 13.36 -32.98 15.49
C ALA A 6 12.78 -31.57 15.37
N VAL A 7 12.07 -31.27 14.26
CA VAL A 7 11.43 -29.95 14.07
C VAL A 7 10.32 -29.71 15.09
N LYS A 8 9.52 -30.74 15.41
CA LYS A 8 8.48 -30.64 16.46
C LYS A 8 9.08 -30.33 17.83
N GLU A 9 10.16 -31.02 18.17
CA GLU A 9 10.87 -30.81 19.44
C GLU A 9 11.45 -29.39 19.50
N GLN A 10 12.08 -28.93 18.43
CA GLN A 10 12.66 -27.59 18.34
C GLN A 10 11.60 -26.48 18.48
N ILE A 11 10.45 -26.61 17.80
CA ILE A 11 9.31 -25.69 17.96
C ILE A 11 8.84 -25.66 19.42
N SER A 12 8.76 -26.82 20.08
CA SER A 12 8.33 -26.92 21.48
C SER A 12 9.33 -26.26 22.44
N GLN A 13 10.63 -26.50 22.23
CA GLN A 13 11.70 -25.89 23.01
C GLN A 13 11.69 -24.36 22.88
N TRP A 14 11.57 -23.83 21.67
CA TRP A 14 11.49 -22.38 21.44
C TRP A 14 10.22 -21.76 22.02
N TYR A 15 9.07 -22.44 21.92
CA TYR A 15 7.84 -21.98 22.54
C TYR A 15 7.95 -21.93 24.07
N LYS A 16 8.60 -22.93 24.69
CA LYS A 16 8.87 -22.94 26.14
C LYS A 16 9.83 -21.81 26.55
N ALA A 17 10.90 -21.58 25.79
CA ALA A 17 11.83 -20.48 26.06
C ALA A 17 11.18 -19.10 25.92
N LEU A 18 10.28 -18.93 24.95
CA LEU A 18 9.48 -17.71 24.77
C LEU A 18 8.65 -17.39 26.02
N SER A 19 8.03 -18.42 26.62
CA SER A 19 7.23 -18.27 27.83
C SER A 19 8.02 -17.77 29.04
N GLN A 20 9.35 -17.98 29.05
CA GLN A 20 10.24 -17.54 30.13
C GLN A 20 10.80 -16.12 29.88
N GLN A 21 10.89 -15.68 28.62
CA GLN A 21 11.45 -14.39 28.23
C GLN A 21 10.43 -13.24 28.23
N ILE A 22 9.15 -13.53 27.97
CA ILE A 22 8.11 -12.51 27.93
C ILE A 22 7.45 -12.38 29.31
N PRO A 23 7.59 -11.23 30.01
CA PRO A 23 6.83 -10.97 31.23
C PRO A 23 5.33 -10.95 30.90
N ASP A 24 4.50 -11.57 31.73
CA ASP A 24 3.06 -11.78 31.50
C ASP A 24 2.72 -12.68 30.29
N PHE A 25 3.60 -13.62 29.89
CA PHE A 25 3.26 -14.60 28.85
C PHE A 25 2.14 -15.54 29.32
N ILE A 26 1.06 -15.58 28.54
CA ILE A 26 -0.05 -16.52 28.76
C ILE A 26 -0.08 -17.47 27.57
N SER A 27 0.07 -18.76 27.84
CA SER A 27 -0.09 -19.78 26.80
C SER A 27 -1.56 -19.90 26.40
N ARG A 28 -1.83 -19.83 25.10
CA ARG A 28 -3.19 -19.84 24.56
C ARG A 28 -3.38 -21.06 23.65
N ALA A 29 -4.50 -21.78 23.83
CA ALA A 29 -4.88 -22.86 22.93
C ALA A 29 -4.92 -22.45 21.44
N PRO A 30 -5.52 -21.30 21.04
CA PRO A 30 -5.51 -20.86 19.64
C PRO A 30 -4.10 -20.56 19.12
N GLN A 31 -3.17 -20.13 19.98
CA GLN A 31 -1.79 -19.90 19.59
C GLN A 31 -1.09 -21.21 19.22
N ARG A 32 -1.26 -22.26 20.04
CA ARG A 32 -0.69 -23.59 19.77
C ARG A 32 -1.31 -24.24 18.53
N GLN A 33 -2.62 -24.06 18.34
CA GLN A 33 -3.32 -24.49 17.13
C GLN A 33 -2.73 -23.80 15.89
N MET A 34 -2.56 -22.48 15.93
CA MET A 34 -1.95 -21.74 14.82
C MET A 34 -0.53 -22.23 14.51
N ILE A 35 0.31 -22.41 15.52
CA ILE A 35 1.68 -22.94 15.35
C ILE A 35 1.66 -24.30 14.65
N ALA A 36 0.78 -25.21 15.11
CA ALA A 36 0.67 -26.55 14.54
C ALA A 36 0.20 -26.52 13.08
N GLU A 37 -0.84 -25.73 12.76
CA GLU A 37 -1.38 -25.65 11.41
C GLU A 37 -0.42 -24.98 10.43
N VAL A 38 0.28 -23.92 10.86
CA VAL A 38 1.33 -23.29 10.06
C VAL A 38 2.47 -24.28 9.79
N ALA A 39 2.94 -24.98 10.83
CA ALA A 39 4.03 -25.95 10.67
C ALA A 39 3.65 -27.06 9.68
N LYS A 40 2.46 -27.66 9.81
CA LYS A 40 1.96 -28.70 8.91
C LYS A 40 1.90 -28.24 7.46
N THR A 41 1.41 -27.02 7.21
CA THR A 41 1.32 -26.50 5.84
C THR A 41 2.70 -26.19 5.27
N LEU A 42 3.59 -25.53 6.02
CA LEU A 42 4.93 -25.19 5.52
C LEU A 42 5.81 -26.43 5.25
N ALA A 43 5.67 -27.51 6.02
CA ALA A 43 6.35 -28.78 5.79
C ALA A 43 5.74 -29.62 4.64
N GLY A 44 4.61 -29.19 4.09
CA GLY A 44 3.88 -29.91 3.05
C GLY A 44 3.16 -31.16 3.54
N ASP A 45 2.69 -31.16 4.79
CA ASP A 45 1.92 -32.26 5.38
C ASP A 45 0.41 -32.10 5.17
N ALA A 46 -0.05 -30.85 5.08
CA ALA A 46 -1.48 -30.56 5.06
C ALA A 46 -1.81 -29.42 4.09
N GLY A 47 -2.47 -29.81 3.00
CA GLY A 47 -2.99 -28.90 1.98
C GLY A 47 -1.88 -28.24 1.15
N ARG A 48 -2.33 -27.37 0.25
CA ARG A 48 -1.47 -26.54 -0.60
C ARG A 48 -1.10 -25.25 0.13
N HIS A 49 -2.11 -24.44 0.50
CA HIS A 49 -1.95 -23.20 1.24
C HIS A 49 -2.88 -23.16 2.46
N LEU A 50 -2.61 -22.26 3.40
CA LEU A 50 -3.42 -22.07 4.61
C LEU A 50 -3.82 -20.60 4.76
N ALA A 51 -5.13 -20.33 4.71
CA ALA A 51 -5.72 -19.07 5.14
C ALA A 51 -6.20 -19.21 6.60
N ILE A 52 -5.47 -18.62 7.55
CA ILE A 52 -5.77 -18.71 8.99
C ILE A 52 -6.07 -17.34 9.58
N GLU A 53 -7.33 -17.12 9.97
CA GLU A 53 -7.77 -15.94 10.70
C GLU A 53 -7.37 -16.08 12.17
N ALA A 54 -6.52 -15.17 12.63
CA ALA A 54 -6.00 -15.17 13.99
C ALA A 54 -6.33 -13.83 14.66
N PRO A 55 -7.41 -13.75 15.44
CA PRO A 55 -7.84 -12.52 16.10
C PRO A 55 -6.72 -11.88 16.93
N THR A 56 -6.85 -10.58 17.16
CA THR A 56 -5.88 -9.87 18.00
C THR A 56 -5.75 -10.54 19.37
N GLY A 57 -4.53 -10.63 19.89
CA GLY A 57 -4.25 -11.28 21.17
C GLY A 57 -3.86 -12.76 21.11
N VAL A 58 -4.13 -13.45 19.99
CA VAL A 58 -3.66 -14.85 19.81
C VAL A 58 -2.12 -14.93 19.81
N GLY A 59 -1.44 -13.87 19.39
CA GLY A 59 0.02 -13.87 19.19
C GLY A 59 0.42 -14.27 17.77
N LYS A 60 -0.39 -13.86 16.78
CA LYS A 60 -0.29 -14.17 15.34
C LYS A 60 1.15 -14.20 14.82
N THR A 61 1.91 -13.11 15.05
CA THR A 61 3.28 -12.95 14.55
C THR A 61 4.22 -14.05 15.03
N LEU A 62 4.23 -14.31 16.34
CA LEU A 62 5.06 -15.37 16.90
C LEU A 62 4.58 -16.77 16.49
N SER A 63 3.27 -16.95 16.29
CA SER A 63 2.70 -18.22 15.87
C SER A 63 3.10 -18.67 14.47
N TYR A 64 3.41 -17.75 13.55
CA TYR A 64 3.96 -18.13 12.24
C TYR A 64 5.49 -18.06 12.19
N LEU A 65 6.14 -17.17 12.95
CA LEU A 65 7.60 -17.04 12.94
C LEU A 65 8.30 -18.28 13.52
N ILE A 66 7.84 -18.80 14.66
CA ILE A 66 8.46 -19.95 15.32
C ILE A 66 8.48 -21.19 14.40
N PRO A 67 7.32 -21.69 13.90
CA PRO A 67 7.33 -22.83 12.99
C PRO A 67 7.97 -22.51 11.64
N GLY A 68 7.82 -21.28 11.12
CA GLY A 68 8.42 -20.87 9.86
C GLY A 68 9.95 -20.90 9.89
N ILE A 69 10.57 -20.42 10.97
CA ILE A 69 12.03 -20.48 11.17
C ILE A 69 12.49 -21.93 11.35
N ALA A 70 11.72 -22.74 12.11
CA ALA A 70 12.09 -24.13 12.37
C ALA A 70 12.10 -24.98 11.08
N VAL A 71 11.02 -24.88 10.28
CA VAL A 71 10.91 -25.55 8.99
C VAL A 71 11.91 -24.97 8.00
N GLY A 72 12.08 -23.65 7.95
CA GLY A 72 13.04 -22.98 7.07
C GLY A 72 14.48 -23.45 7.30
N ARG A 73 14.91 -23.55 8.56
CA ARG A 73 16.25 -24.09 8.90
C ARG A 73 16.40 -25.57 8.55
N ALA A 74 15.37 -26.37 8.79
CA ALA A 74 15.40 -27.79 8.47
C ALA A 74 15.50 -28.05 6.95
N GLU A 75 14.90 -27.20 6.13
CA GLU A 75 14.90 -27.30 4.67
C GLU A 75 15.95 -26.41 3.99
N SER A 76 16.74 -25.65 4.75
CA SER A 76 17.66 -24.61 4.22
C SER A 76 16.97 -23.59 3.30
N LYS A 77 15.73 -23.20 3.65
CA LYS A 77 14.92 -22.21 2.93
C LYS A 77 14.69 -20.95 3.76
N PRO A 78 14.89 -19.75 3.21
CA PRO A 78 14.55 -18.51 3.89
C PRO A 78 13.04 -18.36 4.07
N LEU A 79 12.63 -17.85 5.23
CA LEU A 79 11.26 -17.46 5.53
C LEU A 79 11.03 -16.02 5.10
N VAL A 80 10.21 -15.80 4.08
CA VAL A 80 9.76 -14.48 3.67
C VAL A 80 8.46 -14.15 4.41
N VAL A 81 8.47 -13.09 5.21
CA VAL A 81 7.28 -12.56 5.89
C VAL A 81 6.90 -11.25 5.22
N SER A 82 5.78 -11.28 4.50
CA SER A 82 5.20 -10.13 3.83
C SER A 82 4.10 -9.50 4.67
N THR A 83 4.06 -8.18 4.80
CA THR A 83 2.94 -7.47 5.44
C THR A 83 2.45 -6.28 4.60
N ALA A 84 1.35 -5.66 5.00
CA ALA A 84 0.67 -4.65 4.19
C ALA A 84 1.44 -3.33 4.06
N ASN A 85 2.14 -2.89 5.10
CA ASN A 85 2.81 -1.57 5.09
C ASN A 85 4.12 -1.55 5.88
N VAL A 86 4.95 -0.53 5.62
CA VAL A 86 6.28 -0.34 6.23
C VAL A 86 6.21 -0.29 7.76
N ALA A 87 5.20 0.36 8.34
CA ALA A 87 5.06 0.43 9.79
C ALA A 87 4.86 -0.95 10.45
N LEU A 88 4.16 -1.87 9.77
CA LEU A 88 4.02 -3.25 10.21
C LEU A 88 5.31 -4.05 9.95
N GLN A 89 6.02 -3.79 8.85
CA GLN A 89 7.34 -4.38 8.59
C GLN A 89 8.31 -4.02 9.73
N ASP A 90 8.37 -2.74 10.11
CA ASP A 90 9.21 -2.24 11.19
C ASP A 90 8.82 -2.84 12.53
N GLN A 91 7.53 -3.09 12.77
CA GLN A 91 7.09 -3.77 13.99
C GLN A 91 7.67 -5.18 14.08
N ILE A 92 7.59 -5.95 12.99
CA ILE A 92 8.15 -7.32 12.93
C ILE A 92 9.68 -7.26 13.07
N TYR A 93 10.33 -6.33 12.36
CA TYR A 93 11.79 -6.19 12.31
C TYR A 93 12.43 -5.67 13.60
N SER A 94 11.82 -4.67 14.26
CA SER A 94 12.40 -3.99 15.43
C SER A 94 11.94 -4.54 16.78
N LYS A 95 10.85 -5.33 16.82
CA LYS A 95 10.31 -5.88 18.08
C LYS A 95 10.24 -7.40 18.08
N ASP A 96 9.53 -7.98 17.12
CA ASP A 96 9.20 -9.41 17.16
C ASP A 96 10.43 -10.29 16.85
N LEU A 97 11.22 -9.95 15.82
CA LEU A 97 12.44 -10.67 15.47
C LEU A 97 13.57 -10.52 16.51
N PRO A 98 13.85 -9.32 17.08
CA PRO A 98 14.80 -9.17 18.17
C PRO A 98 14.42 -9.95 19.44
N LEU A 99 13.11 -10.10 19.71
CA LEU A 99 12.64 -10.95 20.79
C LEU A 99 12.98 -12.43 20.52
N LEU A 100 12.78 -12.91 19.29
CA LEU A 100 13.18 -14.26 18.90
C LEU A 100 14.71 -14.43 18.89
N LYS A 101 15.48 -13.40 18.53
CA LYS A 101 16.94 -13.41 18.59
C LYS A 101 17.49 -13.66 20.00
N LYS A 102 16.77 -13.24 21.05
CA LYS A 102 17.13 -13.57 22.45
C LYS A 102 17.01 -15.06 22.76
N ILE A 103 16.11 -15.77 22.07
CA ILE A 103 15.84 -17.21 22.24
C ILE A 103 16.69 -18.04 21.27
N ILE A 104 16.97 -17.47 20.09
CA ILE A 104 17.68 -18.07 18.98
C ILE A 104 18.87 -17.14 18.64
N PRO A 105 19.99 -17.22 19.38
CA PRO A 105 21.09 -16.25 19.26
C PRO A 105 21.74 -16.21 17.89
N ASP A 106 21.65 -17.28 17.11
CA ASP A 106 22.18 -17.39 15.75
C ASP A 106 21.21 -16.91 14.66
N LEU A 107 19.99 -16.48 15.00
CA LEU A 107 18.94 -16.06 14.04
C LEU A 107 19.40 -14.90 13.14
N LYS A 108 19.44 -15.10 11.83
CA LYS A 108 19.77 -14.04 10.86
C LYS A 108 18.48 -13.51 10.25
N PHE A 109 18.24 -12.21 10.33
CA PHE A 109 17.07 -11.61 9.72
C PHE A 109 17.42 -10.26 9.09
N THR A 110 16.74 -9.90 8.01
CA THR A 110 16.91 -8.63 7.32
C THR A 110 15.56 -8.09 6.81
N GLY A 111 15.51 -6.78 6.53
CA GLY A 111 14.35 -6.09 5.96
C GLY A 111 14.52 -5.86 4.47
N ALA A 112 13.50 -6.17 3.68
CA ALA A 112 13.44 -5.90 2.26
C ALA A 112 12.50 -4.72 1.99
N PHE A 113 13.05 -3.66 1.39
CA PHE A 113 12.33 -2.44 1.05
C PHE A 113 12.50 -2.10 -0.43
N GLY A 114 11.54 -1.35 -0.97
CA GLY A 114 11.61 -0.87 -2.35
C GLY A 114 12.80 0.08 -2.55
N ARG A 115 13.38 0.09 -3.75
CA ARG A 115 14.58 0.87 -4.06
C ARG A 115 14.45 2.36 -3.74
N GLY A 116 13.29 2.95 -4.03
CA GLY A 116 13.00 4.36 -3.75
C GLY A 116 12.97 4.72 -2.26
N ARG A 117 13.10 3.75 -1.35
CA ARG A 117 13.21 3.98 0.11
C ARG A 117 14.65 4.06 0.59
N TYR A 118 15.62 3.72 -0.26
CA TYR A 118 17.04 3.84 0.04
C TYR A 118 17.61 5.14 -0.54
N VAL A 119 18.49 5.78 0.22
CA VAL A 119 19.31 6.88 -0.28
C VAL A 119 20.29 6.37 -1.34
N CYS A 120 20.48 7.13 -2.40
CA CYS A 120 21.49 6.87 -3.41
C CYS A 120 22.76 7.63 -3.01
N PRO A 121 23.87 6.95 -2.64
CA PRO A 121 25.10 7.64 -2.23
C PRO A 121 25.65 8.58 -3.31
N ARG A 122 25.47 8.23 -4.60
CA ARG A 122 25.84 9.08 -5.74
C ARG A 122 25.08 10.41 -5.71
N ASN A 123 23.77 10.37 -5.55
CA ASN A 123 22.94 11.58 -5.56
C ASN A 123 23.17 12.40 -4.28
N LEU A 124 23.33 11.74 -3.13
CA LEU A 124 23.65 12.38 -1.86
C LEU A 124 24.99 13.13 -1.95
N ALA A 125 26.01 12.52 -2.54
CA ALA A 125 27.31 13.16 -2.77
C ALA A 125 27.20 14.38 -3.69
N ALA A 126 26.43 14.27 -4.78
CA ALA A 126 26.21 15.38 -5.71
C ALA A 126 25.51 16.57 -5.04
N MET A 127 24.56 16.31 -4.13
CA MET A 127 23.86 17.36 -3.35
C MET A 127 24.74 18.03 -2.28
N CYS A 128 25.88 17.44 -1.93
CA CYS A 128 26.82 18.00 -0.95
C CYS A 128 27.90 18.88 -1.58
N THR A 129 28.14 18.77 -2.89
CA THR A 129 29.14 19.56 -3.63
C THR A 129 28.66 20.98 -3.94
N ASP A 130 29.51 21.98 -3.70
CA ASP A 130 29.22 23.39 -3.93
C ASP A 130 29.00 23.74 -5.41
N VAL A 131 28.12 24.74 -5.64
CA VAL A 131 27.78 25.31 -6.97
C VAL A 131 29.01 25.85 -7.71
N SER A 132 30.09 26.22 -7.01
CA SER A 132 31.32 26.79 -7.58
C SER A 132 32.33 25.76 -8.13
N GLY A 133 32.17 24.47 -7.84
CA GLY A 133 33.01 23.38 -8.38
C GLY A 133 32.42 22.69 -9.62
N GLN A 134 31.30 23.20 -10.14
CA GLN A 134 30.41 22.52 -11.08
C GLN A 134 30.85 22.50 -12.55
N GLY A 135 32.07 22.91 -12.90
CA GLY A 135 32.51 22.93 -14.30
C GLY A 135 32.37 21.55 -14.96
N ASP A 136 32.76 20.49 -14.25
CA ASP A 136 32.51 19.13 -14.69
C ASP A 136 31.11 18.67 -14.25
N LEU A 137 30.75 18.59 -12.96
CA LEU A 137 29.52 17.90 -12.51
C LEU A 137 28.18 18.45 -13.05
N SER A 138 28.06 19.74 -13.41
CA SER A 138 26.81 20.31 -13.98
C SER A 138 26.46 19.71 -15.34
N LEU A 139 27.47 19.28 -16.11
CA LEU A 139 27.29 18.57 -17.39
C LEU A 139 26.74 17.13 -17.22
N PHE A 140 26.76 16.57 -16.00
CA PHE A 140 26.45 15.16 -15.72
C PHE A 140 25.00 14.89 -15.30
N LEU A 141 24.32 15.87 -14.69
CA LEU A 141 23.10 15.59 -13.91
C LEU A 141 21.85 16.34 -14.38
N GLY A 142 21.98 17.31 -15.30
CA GLY A 142 20.91 18.25 -15.61
C GLY A 142 20.63 19.21 -14.45
N ASP A 143 19.95 20.32 -14.71
CA ASP A 143 19.67 21.41 -13.75
C ASP A 143 18.89 20.97 -12.47
N GLU A 144 18.46 19.71 -12.37
CA GLU A 144 17.52 19.23 -11.32
C GLU A 144 18.18 18.71 -10.02
N LEU A 145 19.49 18.42 -10.03
CA LEU A 145 20.21 17.80 -8.89
C LEU A 145 21.09 18.77 -8.09
N ALA A 146 20.74 20.06 -8.11
CA ALA A 146 21.31 21.06 -7.22
C ALA A 146 20.50 21.19 -5.91
N PRO A 147 21.15 21.50 -4.77
CA PRO A 147 20.43 21.91 -3.56
C PRO A 147 19.64 23.18 -3.86
N ALA A 148 18.37 23.22 -3.48
CA ALA A 148 17.54 24.41 -3.70
C ALA A 148 18.03 25.58 -2.84
N ASN A 149 18.40 25.29 -1.58
CA ASN A 149 18.80 26.27 -0.57
C ASN A 149 19.96 25.74 0.28
N GLY A 150 20.68 26.62 0.99
CA GLY A 150 21.77 26.24 1.91
C GLY A 150 21.32 25.33 3.08
N GLU A 151 20.05 25.38 3.48
CA GLU A 151 19.48 24.46 4.48
C GLU A 151 19.37 23.02 3.96
N GLU A 152 19.04 22.82 2.68
CA GLU A 152 19.01 21.49 2.07
C GLU A 152 20.43 20.90 2.01
N GLN A 153 21.43 21.72 1.68
CA GLN A 153 22.83 21.30 1.67
C GLN A 153 23.33 20.92 3.06
N ALA A 154 23.04 21.73 4.09
CA ALA A 154 23.38 21.42 5.48
C ALA A 154 22.72 20.10 5.94
N THR A 155 21.48 19.86 5.53
CA THR A 155 20.78 18.60 5.79
C THR A 155 21.47 17.42 5.09
N CYS A 156 21.85 17.56 3.82
CA CYS A 156 22.55 16.51 3.06
C CYS A 156 23.94 16.18 3.66
N LEU A 157 24.66 17.17 4.17
CA LEU A 157 25.93 16.97 4.88
C LEU A 157 25.72 16.18 6.18
N ALA A 158 24.66 16.50 6.95
CA ALA A 158 24.30 15.75 8.16
C ALA A 158 23.92 14.30 7.86
N LEU A 159 23.17 14.07 6.77
CA LEU A 159 22.80 12.74 6.29
C LEU A 159 24.03 11.93 5.87
N THR A 160 24.97 12.54 5.13
CA THR A 160 26.23 11.91 4.72
C THR A 160 27.06 11.47 5.93
N LYS A 161 27.18 12.34 6.94
CA LYS A 161 27.87 12.01 8.18
C LYS A 161 27.21 10.83 8.91
N SER A 162 25.88 10.80 8.95
CA SER A 162 25.11 9.73 9.62
C SER A 162 25.22 8.40 8.88
N LEU A 163 25.24 8.43 7.53
CA LEU A 163 25.42 7.25 6.69
C LEU A 163 26.83 6.66 6.85
N ASN A 164 27.87 7.50 6.75
CA ASN A 164 29.25 7.05 6.86
C ASN A 164 29.58 6.53 8.26
N SER A 165 28.95 7.09 9.31
CA SER A 165 29.12 6.61 10.70
C SER A 165 28.28 5.38 11.05
N HIS A 166 27.48 4.85 10.12
CA HIS A 166 26.59 3.69 10.32
C HIS A 166 25.54 3.91 11.44
N VAL A 167 25.31 5.15 11.86
CA VAL A 167 24.19 5.53 12.72
C VAL A 167 22.87 5.44 11.95
N TRP A 168 22.94 5.64 10.63
CA TRP A 168 21.84 5.49 9.71
C TRP A 168 22.15 4.44 8.64
N ASP A 169 21.19 3.56 8.37
CA ASP A 169 21.28 2.48 7.39
C ASP A 169 20.89 2.92 5.96
N GLY A 170 20.62 4.21 5.75
CA GLY A 170 20.24 4.77 4.46
C GLY A 170 18.75 4.62 4.11
N LEU A 171 17.92 4.07 5.00
CA LEU A 171 16.48 3.97 4.80
C LEU A 171 15.77 5.27 5.21
N ARG A 172 14.89 5.82 4.35
CA ARG A 172 14.18 7.08 4.62
C ARG A 172 13.52 7.12 6.02
N ASP A 173 12.83 6.03 6.35
CA ASP A 173 11.94 5.94 7.51
C ASP A 173 12.71 5.72 8.84
N HIS A 174 13.99 5.37 8.78
CA HIS A 174 14.84 5.11 9.95
C HIS A 174 15.64 6.33 10.43
N HIS A 175 15.57 7.46 9.71
CA HIS A 175 16.25 8.68 10.11
C HIS A 175 15.40 9.55 11.05
N GLN A 176 16.04 10.23 12.02
CA GLN A 176 15.33 11.08 12.99
C GLN A 176 14.78 12.38 12.38
N LEU A 177 15.46 12.90 11.35
CA LEU A 177 15.01 14.10 10.62
C LEU A 177 13.85 13.77 9.69
N SER A 178 12.84 14.64 9.68
CA SER A 178 11.75 14.56 8.71
C SER A 178 12.21 15.14 7.38
N LEU A 179 12.42 14.27 6.37
CA LEU A 179 12.83 14.66 5.03
C LEU A 179 11.60 14.95 4.16
N SER A 180 11.60 16.10 3.46
CA SER A 180 10.56 16.45 2.50
C SER A 180 10.54 15.47 1.32
N ASP A 181 9.37 15.26 0.72
CA ASP A 181 9.22 14.38 -0.45
C ASP A 181 10.03 14.89 -1.65
N SER A 182 10.11 16.20 -1.84
CA SER A 182 10.90 16.83 -2.91
C SER A 182 12.39 16.55 -2.76
N LEU A 183 12.94 16.68 -1.54
CA LEU A 183 14.34 16.37 -1.27
C LEU A 183 14.60 14.87 -1.45
N TRP A 184 13.71 14.01 -0.97
CA TRP A 184 13.88 12.57 -1.09
C TRP A 184 13.82 12.06 -2.54
N ALA A 185 12.99 12.68 -3.39
CA ALA A 185 12.96 12.38 -4.82
C ALA A 185 14.31 12.65 -5.50
N LYS A 186 15.05 13.68 -5.05
CA LYS A 186 16.43 13.96 -5.51
C LYS A 186 17.45 12.97 -4.94
N LEU A 187 17.32 12.62 -3.66
CA LEU A 187 18.28 11.78 -2.94
C LEU A 187 18.18 10.27 -3.26
N SER A 188 17.02 9.80 -3.68
CA SER A 188 16.80 8.40 -4.05
C SER A 188 16.88 8.20 -5.57
N THR A 189 16.92 6.93 -6.00
CA THR A 189 16.89 6.57 -7.43
C THR A 189 16.01 5.35 -7.63
N ASP A 190 15.30 5.30 -8.75
CA ASP A 190 14.55 4.14 -9.22
C ASP A 190 15.47 3.12 -9.94
N LYS A 191 14.88 2.03 -10.45
CA LYS A 191 15.62 1.00 -11.17
C LYS A 191 16.24 1.56 -12.45
N ALA A 192 15.52 2.43 -13.15
CA ALA A 192 15.94 2.97 -14.44
C ALA A 192 17.11 3.97 -14.33
N ASN A 193 17.17 4.76 -13.26
CA ASN A 193 18.23 5.78 -13.07
C ASN A 193 19.49 5.27 -12.37
N CYS A 194 19.50 4.02 -11.90
CA CYS A 194 20.66 3.49 -11.22
C CYS A 194 21.62 2.77 -12.17
N LEU A 195 22.90 3.08 -12.00
CA LEU A 195 24.03 2.48 -12.74
C LEU A 195 24.31 1.01 -12.37
N GLY A 196 23.64 0.44 -11.37
CA GLY A 196 23.86 -0.94 -10.95
C GLY A 196 25.33 -1.22 -10.61
N ARG A 197 25.88 -2.30 -11.16
CA ARG A 197 27.28 -2.73 -10.97
C ARG A 197 28.30 -1.71 -11.51
N ASN A 198 27.88 -0.81 -12.40
CA ASN A 198 28.75 0.21 -12.99
C ASN A 198 28.85 1.48 -12.10
N CYS A 199 28.15 1.51 -10.97
CA CYS A 199 28.23 2.62 -10.02
C CYS A 199 29.52 2.55 -9.20
N HIS A 200 30.24 3.68 -9.08
CA HIS A 200 31.41 3.77 -8.18
C HIS A 200 31.06 3.42 -6.73
N TYR A 201 29.88 3.85 -6.27
CA TYR A 201 29.36 3.58 -4.93
C TYR A 201 28.67 2.22 -4.78
N PHE A 202 28.80 1.29 -5.74
CA PHE A 202 28.06 0.02 -5.72
C PHE A 202 28.31 -0.81 -4.45
N ARG A 203 29.57 -0.86 -3.97
CA ARG A 203 29.95 -1.64 -2.78
C ARG A 203 29.44 -1.03 -1.47
N GLU A 204 29.26 0.29 -1.44
CA GLU A 204 28.80 1.05 -0.27
C GLU A 204 27.31 1.40 -0.37
N CYS A 205 26.63 0.94 -1.42
CA CYS A 205 25.24 1.27 -1.67
C CYS A 205 24.34 0.51 -0.69
N PRO A 206 23.58 1.20 0.19
CA PRO A 206 22.75 0.54 1.20
C PRO A 206 21.76 -0.46 0.62
N PHE A 207 21.18 -0.15 -0.55
CA PHE A 207 20.27 -1.05 -1.26
C PHE A 207 20.93 -2.38 -1.66
N PHE A 208 22.16 -2.34 -2.18
CA PHE A 208 22.87 -3.57 -2.60
C PHE A 208 23.43 -4.35 -1.40
N ILE A 209 23.81 -3.66 -0.33
CA ILE A 209 24.20 -4.30 0.94
C ILE A 209 23.00 -5.06 1.51
N ALA A 210 21.85 -4.41 1.68
CA ALA A 210 20.63 -5.04 2.15
C ALA A 210 20.21 -6.23 1.26
N ARG A 211 20.36 -6.11 -0.06
CA ARG A 211 20.09 -7.22 -1.00
C ARG A 211 21.04 -8.40 -0.80
N LYS A 212 22.32 -8.16 -0.52
CA LYS A 212 23.28 -9.23 -0.23
C LYS A 212 22.97 -9.93 1.09
N GLU A 213 22.46 -9.19 2.08
CA GLU A 213 22.03 -9.77 3.36
C GLU A 213 20.87 -10.75 3.20
N ILE A 214 19.93 -10.48 2.27
CA ILE A 214 18.77 -11.35 1.96
C ILE A 214 19.21 -12.77 1.60
N GLU A 215 20.32 -12.95 0.88
CA GLU A 215 20.81 -14.28 0.46
C GLU A 215 21.26 -15.16 1.64
N SER A 216 21.64 -14.54 2.77
CA SER A 216 22.19 -15.24 3.94
C SER A 216 21.25 -15.23 5.16
N ALA A 217 20.06 -14.65 5.02
CA ALA A 217 19.10 -14.47 6.10
C ALA A 217 18.20 -15.70 6.28
N ASP A 218 17.92 -16.06 7.53
CA ASP A 218 16.90 -17.04 7.88
C ASP A 218 15.50 -16.45 7.63
N VAL A 219 15.33 -15.15 7.89
CA VAL A 219 14.04 -14.43 7.77
C VAL A 219 14.21 -13.13 6.99
N VAL A 220 13.33 -12.90 6.01
CA VAL A 220 13.26 -11.68 5.20
C VAL A 220 11.91 -11.02 5.41
N VAL A 221 11.89 -9.81 5.97
CA VAL A 221 10.65 -9.05 6.17
C VAL A 221 10.40 -8.13 4.98
N ALA A 222 9.34 -8.38 4.22
CA ALA A 222 8.96 -7.65 3.02
C ALA A 222 7.55 -7.05 3.14
N ASN A 223 7.15 -6.25 2.15
CA ASN A 223 5.74 -5.83 2.00
C ASN A 223 5.09 -6.52 0.80
N HIS A 224 3.77 -6.54 0.77
CA HIS A 224 3.02 -7.23 -0.28
C HIS A 224 3.39 -6.71 -1.67
N ALA A 225 3.50 -5.39 -1.85
CA ALA A 225 3.86 -4.80 -3.13
C ALA A 225 5.25 -5.24 -3.63
N LEU A 226 6.23 -5.30 -2.73
CA LEU A 226 7.58 -5.77 -3.04
C LEU A 226 7.59 -7.26 -3.37
N VAL A 227 6.83 -8.08 -2.64
CA VAL A 227 6.71 -9.51 -2.94
C VAL A 227 6.07 -9.72 -4.31
N MET A 228 4.98 -9.00 -4.64
CA MET A 228 4.35 -9.09 -5.96
C MET A 228 5.33 -8.70 -7.07
N ALA A 229 6.03 -7.57 -6.92
CA ALA A 229 7.03 -7.12 -7.90
C ALA A 229 8.22 -8.08 -8.03
N ALA A 230 8.66 -8.68 -6.91
CA ALA A 230 9.73 -9.66 -6.90
C ALA A 230 9.33 -10.98 -7.56
N LEU A 231 8.07 -11.41 -7.44
CA LEU A 231 7.55 -12.61 -8.10
C LEU A 231 7.32 -12.42 -9.61
N GLU A 232 7.07 -11.17 -10.04
CA GLU A 232 6.95 -10.80 -11.46
C GLU A 232 8.31 -10.77 -12.16
N THR A 233 9.30 -10.14 -11.54
CA THR A 233 10.60 -9.85 -12.16
C THR A 233 11.75 -10.76 -11.71
N GLU A 234 11.51 -11.66 -10.76
CA GLU A 234 12.48 -12.59 -10.15
C GLU A 234 13.77 -11.89 -9.67
N SER A 235 13.66 -10.64 -9.20
CA SER A 235 14.81 -9.73 -9.12
C SER A 235 15.20 -9.25 -7.72
N VAL A 236 14.57 -9.72 -6.64
CA VAL A 236 14.84 -9.26 -5.26
C VAL A 236 14.81 -10.39 -4.22
N LEU A 237 13.81 -11.27 -4.29
CA LEU A 237 13.66 -12.38 -3.36
C LEU A 237 14.33 -13.65 -3.90
N PRO A 238 14.63 -14.63 -3.02
CA PRO A 238 15.07 -15.97 -3.42
C PRO A 238 14.09 -16.61 -4.42
N ASN A 239 14.52 -17.71 -5.06
CA ASN A 239 13.68 -18.44 -5.98
C ASN A 239 12.35 -18.83 -5.29
N PRO A 240 11.17 -18.57 -5.89
CA PRO A 240 9.87 -18.89 -5.29
C PRO A 240 9.70 -20.35 -4.83
N LYS A 241 10.42 -21.30 -5.47
CA LYS A 241 10.41 -22.72 -5.09
C LYS A 241 11.25 -23.03 -3.85
N GLU A 242 12.19 -22.15 -3.50
CA GLU A 242 13.17 -22.31 -2.43
C GLU A 242 12.88 -21.38 -1.24
N LEU A 243 11.69 -20.77 -1.17
CA LEU A 243 11.30 -19.92 -0.05
C LEU A 243 10.02 -20.43 0.64
N LEU A 244 9.90 -20.12 1.91
CA LEU A 244 8.66 -20.25 2.68
C LEU A 244 8.01 -18.86 2.76
N LEU A 245 6.71 -18.76 2.48
CA LEU A 245 6.03 -17.46 2.43
C LEU A 245 4.90 -17.35 3.46
N VAL A 246 4.96 -16.29 4.25
CA VAL A 246 3.88 -15.83 5.12
C VAL A 246 3.39 -14.47 4.62
N LEU A 247 2.10 -14.36 4.34
CA LEU A 247 1.39 -13.13 4.01
C LEU A 247 0.57 -12.70 5.21
N ASP A 248 1.17 -11.86 6.05
CA ASP A 248 0.53 -11.24 7.21
C ASP A 248 -0.28 -10.01 6.81
N GLU A 249 -1.43 -9.78 7.45
CA GLU A 249 -2.46 -8.86 6.99
C GLU A 249 -2.90 -9.16 5.54
N GLY A 250 -2.92 -10.44 5.19
CA GLY A 250 -3.18 -10.92 3.82
C GLY A 250 -4.57 -10.60 3.25
N HIS A 251 -5.43 -9.94 4.01
CA HIS A 251 -6.67 -9.33 3.51
C HIS A 251 -6.41 -8.22 2.49
N HIS A 252 -5.24 -7.55 2.57
CA HIS A 252 -4.81 -6.53 1.61
C HIS A 252 -4.30 -7.12 0.30
N LEU A 253 -4.02 -8.42 0.23
CA LEU A 253 -3.37 -9.05 -0.91
C LEU A 253 -4.10 -8.81 -2.24
N PRO A 254 -5.44 -8.96 -2.35
CA PRO A 254 -6.13 -8.72 -3.62
C PRO A 254 -6.08 -7.26 -4.06
N ASP A 255 -6.16 -6.32 -3.11
CA ASP A 255 -6.10 -4.89 -3.42
C ASP A 255 -4.68 -4.50 -3.84
N VAL A 256 -3.64 -4.97 -3.14
CA VAL A 256 -2.24 -4.73 -3.53
C VAL A 256 -1.92 -5.35 -4.89
N ALA A 257 -2.44 -6.55 -5.18
CA ALA A 257 -2.28 -7.16 -6.49
C ALA A 257 -3.04 -6.38 -7.58
N ARG A 258 -4.20 -5.80 -7.26
CA ARG A 258 -4.93 -4.92 -8.17
C ARG A 258 -4.14 -3.65 -8.46
N ASP A 259 -3.63 -2.98 -7.43
CA ASP A 259 -2.85 -1.75 -7.56
C ASP A 259 -1.55 -1.97 -8.36
N ALA A 260 -0.90 -3.14 -8.21
CA ALA A 260 0.26 -3.50 -9.02
C ALA A 260 -0.08 -3.73 -10.51
N LEU A 261 -1.35 -4.01 -10.81
CA LEU A 261 -1.86 -4.24 -12.16
C LEU A 261 -2.58 -3.02 -12.74
N GLU A 262 -2.89 -2.03 -11.93
CA GLU A 262 -3.35 -0.72 -12.37
C GLU A 262 -2.26 -0.06 -13.21
N ILE A 263 -2.69 0.50 -14.34
CA ILE A 263 -1.81 1.28 -15.19
C ILE A 263 -2.56 2.51 -15.66
N GLU A 264 -1.86 3.64 -15.52
CA GLU A 264 -2.25 4.93 -16.08
C GLU A 264 -1.18 5.37 -17.08
N GLY A 265 -1.60 6.09 -18.11
CA GLY A 265 -0.66 6.73 -19.04
C GLY A 265 -1.23 7.99 -19.63
N GLU A 266 -0.36 8.98 -19.82
CA GLU A 266 -0.69 10.22 -20.49
C GLU A 266 -0.81 9.99 -22.00
N ILE A 267 -1.95 10.35 -22.57
CA ILE A 267 -2.30 10.10 -23.97
C ILE A 267 -2.44 11.36 -24.82
N THR A 268 -2.17 12.53 -24.25
CA THR A 268 -2.16 13.81 -24.99
C THR A 268 -1.16 13.74 -26.14
N ALA A 269 -1.58 14.05 -27.38
CA ALA A 269 -0.75 13.92 -28.57
C ALA A 269 0.50 14.79 -28.50
N VAL A 270 0.43 15.99 -27.92
CA VAL A 270 1.61 16.86 -27.75
C VAL A 270 2.69 16.18 -26.90
N PHE A 271 2.30 15.58 -25.78
CA PHE A 271 3.21 14.84 -24.91
C PHE A 271 3.76 13.60 -25.61
N ALA A 272 2.88 12.81 -26.24
CA ALA A 272 3.27 11.60 -26.98
C ALA A 272 4.26 11.92 -28.12
N ASN A 273 4.03 12.99 -28.88
CA ASN A 273 4.90 13.44 -29.96
C ASN A 273 6.29 13.82 -29.43
N MET A 274 6.35 14.56 -28.33
CA MET A 274 7.62 14.91 -27.67
C MET A 274 8.38 13.65 -27.24
N GLN A 275 7.70 12.66 -26.64
CA GLN A 275 8.32 11.38 -26.26
C GLN A 275 8.86 10.63 -27.48
N LEU A 276 8.07 10.52 -28.56
CA LEU A 276 8.50 9.86 -29.79
C LEU A 276 9.71 10.55 -30.44
N ASP A 277 9.74 11.89 -30.47
CA ASP A 277 10.89 12.64 -30.99
C ASP A 277 12.16 12.38 -30.17
N MET A 278 12.03 12.31 -28.84
CA MET A 278 13.15 11.96 -27.96
C MET A 278 13.63 10.52 -28.21
N ILE A 279 12.70 9.57 -28.40
CA ILE A 279 13.03 8.17 -28.71
C ILE A 279 13.81 8.07 -30.02
N VAL A 280 13.32 8.70 -31.09
CA VAL A 280 13.97 8.69 -32.41
C VAL A 280 15.39 9.26 -32.31
N ARG A 281 15.55 10.42 -31.66
CA ARG A 281 16.87 11.06 -31.48
C ARG A 281 17.82 10.20 -30.66
N LEU A 282 17.33 9.59 -29.58
CA LEU A 282 18.14 8.76 -28.69
C LEU A 282 18.60 7.48 -29.39
N VAL A 283 17.70 6.80 -30.11
CA VAL A 283 18.03 5.60 -30.88
C VAL A 283 19.06 5.94 -31.96
N ASP A 284 18.85 7.00 -32.73
CA ASP A 284 19.79 7.44 -33.77
C ASP A 284 21.18 7.75 -33.17
N GLN A 285 21.22 8.50 -32.06
CA GLN A 285 22.45 8.77 -31.33
C GLN A 285 23.15 7.48 -30.89
N CYS A 286 22.42 6.51 -30.35
CA CYS A 286 22.99 5.23 -29.91
C CYS A 286 23.51 4.41 -31.10
N MET A 287 22.79 4.37 -32.22
CA MET A 287 23.20 3.64 -33.42
C MET A 287 24.47 4.23 -34.06
N VAL A 288 24.62 5.56 -34.03
CA VAL A 288 25.80 6.25 -34.57
C VAL A 288 27.00 6.13 -33.62
N GLN A 289 26.81 6.34 -32.31
CA GLN A 289 27.90 6.38 -31.34
C GLN A 289 28.34 4.99 -30.88
N TYR A 290 27.43 4.02 -30.81
CA TYR A 290 27.62 2.71 -30.18
C TYR A 290 27.09 1.60 -31.11
N ARG A 291 27.57 1.57 -32.35
CA ARG A 291 27.00 0.73 -33.42
C ARG A 291 26.92 -0.75 -33.00
N PRO A 292 25.70 -1.34 -32.88
CA PRO A 292 25.54 -2.73 -32.49
C PRO A 292 25.96 -3.67 -33.64
N LYS A 293 26.33 -4.91 -33.29
CA LYS A 293 26.75 -5.92 -34.28
C LYS A 293 25.60 -6.34 -35.21
N ASN A 294 24.42 -6.59 -34.64
CA ASN A 294 23.23 -7.05 -35.35
C ASN A 294 22.02 -6.16 -35.00
N PRO A 295 21.88 -4.98 -35.62
CA PRO A 295 20.76 -4.08 -35.36
C PRO A 295 19.41 -4.69 -35.78
N PRO A 296 18.34 -4.52 -34.98
CA PRO A 296 16.98 -4.87 -35.38
C PRO A 296 16.53 -4.08 -36.61
N SER A 297 15.58 -4.63 -37.37
CA SER A 297 15.04 -3.94 -38.57
C SER A 297 14.44 -2.56 -38.28
N LEU A 298 13.87 -2.38 -37.09
CA LEU A 298 13.26 -1.14 -36.62
C LEU A 298 14.28 -0.07 -36.19
N SER A 299 15.57 -0.42 -36.03
CA SER A 299 16.61 0.57 -35.73
C SER A 299 17.05 1.36 -36.96
N ASN A 300 16.56 1.01 -38.16
CA ASN A 300 16.77 1.79 -39.37
C ASN A 300 16.03 3.14 -39.24
N PRO A 301 16.70 4.29 -39.49
CA PRO A 301 16.09 5.60 -39.27
C PRO A 301 14.81 5.87 -40.05
N GLU A 302 14.69 5.40 -41.29
CA GLU A 302 13.48 5.58 -42.11
C GLU A 302 12.32 4.75 -41.54
N ARG A 303 12.56 3.47 -41.29
CA ARG A 303 11.54 2.58 -40.69
C ARG A 303 11.09 3.04 -39.31
N LEU A 304 12.01 3.56 -38.49
CA LEU A 304 11.69 4.08 -37.17
C LEU A 304 10.82 5.33 -37.28
N LYS A 305 11.12 6.23 -38.22
CA LYS A 305 10.31 7.43 -38.47
C LYS A 305 8.90 7.05 -38.92
N ASP A 306 8.78 6.17 -39.91
CA ASP A 306 7.48 5.68 -40.42
C ASP A 306 6.65 5.04 -39.29
N HIS A 307 7.29 4.21 -38.45
CA HIS A 307 6.66 3.57 -37.31
C HIS A 307 6.18 4.59 -36.27
N CYS A 308 6.99 5.60 -35.97
CA CYS A 308 6.62 6.69 -35.08
C CYS A 308 5.49 7.55 -35.67
N GLU A 309 5.46 7.79 -36.98
CA GLU A 309 4.36 8.52 -37.64
C GLU A 309 3.02 7.79 -37.51
N GLN A 310 2.99 6.47 -37.73
CA GLN A 310 1.80 5.65 -37.49
C GLN A 310 1.32 5.74 -36.02
N LEU A 311 2.26 5.74 -35.07
CA LEU A 311 1.93 5.96 -33.65
C LEU A 311 1.33 7.34 -33.40
N ARG A 312 1.88 8.41 -34.01
CA ARG A 312 1.34 9.78 -33.86
C ARG A 312 -0.09 9.88 -34.37
N GLU A 313 -0.37 9.31 -35.54
CA GLU A 313 -1.72 9.31 -36.14
C GLU A 313 -2.73 8.57 -35.24
N LEU A 314 -2.37 7.39 -34.75
CA LEU A 314 -3.24 6.61 -33.86
C LEU A 314 -3.44 7.28 -32.50
N MET A 315 -2.39 7.86 -31.91
CA MET A 315 -2.52 8.62 -30.67
C MET A 315 -3.45 9.82 -30.83
N LEU A 316 -3.34 10.54 -31.94
CA LEU A 316 -4.25 11.65 -32.25
C LEU A 316 -5.69 11.18 -32.47
N SER A 317 -5.90 10.07 -33.18
CA SER A 317 -7.22 9.44 -33.36
C SER A 317 -7.85 9.10 -32.01
N VAL A 318 -7.10 8.46 -31.11
CA VAL A 318 -7.55 8.09 -29.77
C VAL A 318 -7.87 9.31 -28.92
N GLU A 319 -7.00 10.32 -28.93
CA GLU A 319 -7.24 11.59 -28.23
C GLU A 319 -8.53 12.26 -28.69
N GLN A 320 -8.78 12.32 -30.00
CA GLN A 320 -9.99 12.94 -30.56
C GLN A 320 -11.24 12.17 -30.17
N GLN A 321 -11.24 10.83 -30.30
CA GLN A 321 -12.37 9.98 -29.92
C GLN A 321 -12.70 10.13 -28.43
N VAL A 322 -11.69 10.11 -27.57
CA VAL A 322 -11.84 10.21 -26.13
C VAL A 322 -12.26 11.62 -25.68
N SER A 323 -11.72 12.66 -26.31
CA SER A 323 -12.06 14.05 -25.99
C SER A 323 -13.52 14.38 -26.24
N GLN A 324 -14.15 13.72 -27.22
CA GLN A 324 -15.59 13.86 -27.50
C GLN A 324 -16.48 13.24 -26.42
N LEU A 325 -15.98 12.25 -25.69
CA LEU A 325 -16.71 11.57 -24.61
C LEU A 325 -16.64 12.34 -23.29
N LEU A 326 -15.58 13.12 -23.08
CA LEU A 326 -15.39 13.88 -21.86
C LEU A 326 -16.34 15.08 -21.80
N PRO A 327 -16.96 15.36 -20.64
CA PRO A 327 -17.86 16.50 -20.50
C PRO A 327 -17.14 17.82 -20.78
N ALA A 328 -17.81 18.74 -21.47
CA ALA A 328 -17.25 20.06 -21.80
C ALA A 328 -16.96 20.90 -20.54
N GLU A 329 -17.78 20.74 -19.49
CA GLU A 329 -17.65 21.42 -18.21
C GLU A 329 -17.16 20.45 -17.11
N GLY A 330 -16.14 20.86 -16.35
CA GLY A 330 -15.60 20.09 -15.24
C GLY A 330 -14.07 20.00 -15.27
N ASN A 331 -13.44 20.27 -14.13
CA ASN A 331 -12.00 20.07 -13.92
C ASN A 331 -11.77 19.50 -12.51
N PRO A 332 -11.30 18.25 -12.37
CA PRO A 332 -11.04 17.29 -13.45
C PRO A 332 -12.35 16.78 -14.09
N ALA A 333 -12.32 16.48 -15.39
CA ALA A 333 -13.41 15.76 -16.07
C ALA A 333 -13.07 14.28 -16.13
N VAL A 334 -14.08 13.42 -15.92
CA VAL A 334 -13.90 11.95 -15.92
C VAL A 334 -14.97 11.33 -16.79
N TYR A 335 -14.56 10.45 -17.70
CA TYR A 335 -15.46 9.61 -18.48
C TYR A 335 -15.09 8.15 -18.28
N ARG A 336 -16.04 7.34 -17.80
CA ARG A 336 -15.85 5.91 -17.55
C ARG A 336 -16.65 5.11 -18.56
N PHE A 337 -16.04 4.07 -19.11
CA PHE A 337 -16.71 3.14 -20.00
C PHE A 337 -17.54 2.13 -19.20
N GLU A 338 -18.84 2.06 -19.47
CA GLU A 338 -19.75 1.08 -18.84
C GLU A 338 -19.27 -0.35 -19.14
N MET A 339 -19.29 -1.23 -18.14
CA MET A 339 -18.73 -2.59 -18.22
C MET A 339 -17.25 -2.68 -18.64
N GLY A 340 -16.54 -1.55 -18.78
CA GLY A 340 -15.19 -1.52 -19.36
C GLY A 340 -15.16 -1.80 -20.87
N GLU A 341 -16.30 -1.67 -21.54
CA GLU A 341 -16.44 -1.92 -22.98
C GLU A 341 -16.13 -0.63 -23.76
N LEU A 342 -15.08 -0.70 -24.58
CA LEU A 342 -14.71 0.40 -25.47
C LEU A 342 -15.50 0.25 -26.79
N PRO A 343 -15.81 1.35 -27.49
CA PRO A 343 -16.31 1.27 -28.86
C PRO A 343 -15.37 0.45 -29.76
N ASP A 344 -15.90 -0.22 -30.78
CA ASP A 344 -15.12 -1.10 -31.66
C ASP A 344 -13.93 -0.36 -32.31
N SER A 345 -14.15 0.86 -32.79
CA SER A 345 -13.10 1.73 -33.37
C SER A 345 -11.95 1.97 -32.38
N LEU A 346 -12.29 2.29 -31.13
CA LEU A 346 -11.31 2.58 -30.09
C LEU A 346 -10.57 1.30 -29.66
N THR A 347 -11.26 0.16 -29.63
CA THR A 347 -10.66 -1.14 -29.33
C THR A 347 -9.63 -1.54 -30.38
N GLU A 348 -9.95 -1.36 -31.66
CA GLU A 348 -9.03 -1.63 -32.77
C GLU A 348 -7.79 -0.72 -32.71
N ASP A 349 -8.00 0.58 -32.44
CA ASP A 349 -6.91 1.55 -32.31
C ASP A 349 -6.00 1.20 -31.11
N CYS A 350 -6.58 0.85 -29.95
CA CYS A 350 -5.81 0.37 -28.79
C CYS A 350 -5.01 -0.90 -29.11
N ALA A 351 -5.56 -1.84 -29.89
CA ALA A 351 -4.85 -3.06 -30.28
C ALA A 351 -3.68 -2.77 -31.24
N LYS A 352 -3.83 -1.81 -32.16
CA LYS A 352 -2.74 -1.34 -33.03
C LYS A 352 -1.66 -0.60 -32.22
N LEU A 353 -2.07 0.30 -31.33
CA LEU A 353 -1.17 1.01 -30.41
C LEU A 353 -0.35 0.04 -29.55
N PHE A 354 -0.97 -1.03 -29.04
CA PHE A 354 -0.25 -2.07 -28.31
C PHE A 354 0.88 -2.69 -29.15
N LYS A 355 0.58 -3.12 -30.38
CA LYS A 355 1.60 -3.72 -31.27
C LYS A 355 2.75 -2.76 -31.56
N LEU A 356 2.44 -1.50 -31.86
CA LEU A 356 3.45 -0.50 -32.21
C LEU A 356 4.30 -0.08 -31.00
N THR A 357 3.69 0.09 -29.83
CA THR A 357 4.41 0.42 -28.59
C THR A 357 5.24 -0.75 -28.06
N ASP A 358 4.77 -2.00 -28.18
CA ASP A 358 5.54 -3.20 -27.82
C ASP A 358 6.76 -3.39 -28.74
N ALA A 359 6.64 -3.08 -30.04
CA ALA A 359 7.77 -3.08 -30.95
C ALA A 359 8.85 -2.05 -30.58
N LEU A 360 8.45 -0.82 -30.20
CA LEU A 360 9.39 0.18 -29.68
C LEU A 360 10.00 -0.25 -28.34
N ARG A 361 9.21 -0.84 -27.45
CA ARG A 361 9.69 -1.40 -26.17
C ARG A 361 10.80 -2.43 -26.42
N GLY A 362 10.58 -3.37 -27.33
CA GLY A 362 11.57 -4.38 -27.72
C GLY A 362 12.84 -3.77 -28.33
N LEU A 363 12.71 -2.71 -29.13
CA LEU A 363 13.86 -1.96 -29.65
C LEU A 363 14.66 -1.29 -28.51
N ALA A 364 13.98 -0.60 -27.59
CA ALA A 364 14.63 0.06 -26.46
C ALA A 364 15.33 -0.96 -25.53
N GLU A 365 14.70 -2.11 -25.29
CA GLU A 365 15.27 -3.22 -24.53
C GLU A 365 16.53 -3.77 -25.19
N PHE A 366 16.49 -3.98 -26.51
CA PHE A 366 17.67 -4.39 -27.29
C PHE A 366 18.81 -3.38 -27.16
N VAL A 367 18.54 -2.08 -27.38
CA VAL A 367 19.58 -1.05 -27.31
C VAL A 367 20.15 -0.95 -25.90
N LEU A 368 19.33 -1.03 -24.86
CA LEU A 368 19.79 -1.00 -23.48
C LEU A 368 20.72 -2.17 -23.15
N ASN A 369 20.38 -3.38 -23.61
CA ASN A 369 21.21 -4.57 -23.42
C ASN A 369 22.56 -4.43 -24.17
N ASP A 370 22.54 -3.98 -25.42
CA ASP A 370 23.75 -3.76 -26.21
C ASP A 370 24.67 -2.69 -25.59
N LEU A 371 24.12 -1.54 -25.19
CA LEU A 371 24.89 -0.49 -24.49
C LEU A 371 25.53 -1.02 -23.20
N SER A 372 24.84 -1.92 -22.48
CA SER A 372 25.36 -2.53 -21.26
C SER A 372 26.55 -3.46 -21.52
N GLU A 373 26.57 -4.18 -22.65
CA GLU A 373 27.70 -5.02 -23.08
C GLU A 373 28.91 -4.21 -23.55
N GLN A 374 28.71 -2.98 -24.04
CA GLN A 374 29.77 -2.12 -24.57
C GLN A 374 30.57 -1.35 -23.50
N THR A 375 30.28 -1.56 -22.22
CA THR A 375 30.87 -0.86 -21.06
C THR A 375 32.39 -0.96 -20.93
N GLY A 376 33.03 -1.96 -21.56
CA GLY A 376 34.49 -2.10 -21.58
C GLY A 376 35.22 -1.44 -22.75
N LYS A 377 34.52 -0.85 -23.73
CA LYS A 377 35.11 -0.41 -25.01
C LYS A 377 35.05 1.09 -25.29
N HIS A 378 34.18 1.82 -24.59
CA HIS A 378 33.91 3.23 -24.85
C HIS A 378 34.09 4.08 -23.60
N ASP A 379 34.08 5.40 -23.78
CA ASP A 379 34.06 6.36 -22.68
C ASP A 379 32.87 6.07 -21.73
N ILE A 380 33.23 5.69 -20.51
CA ILE A 380 32.33 5.26 -19.44
C ILE A 380 31.26 6.33 -19.18
N VAL A 381 31.62 7.61 -19.26
CA VAL A 381 30.71 8.71 -18.91
C VAL A 381 29.60 8.88 -19.94
N ARG A 382 29.96 8.94 -21.23
CA ARG A 382 28.99 9.13 -22.32
C ARG A 382 28.09 7.92 -22.50
N LEU A 383 28.66 6.72 -22.38
CA LEU A 383 27.90 5.47 -22.48
C LEU A 383 26.90 5.35 -21.33
N HIS A 384 27.30 5.70 -20.11
CA HIS A 384 26.39 5.69 -18.95
C HIS A 384 25.22 6.65 -19.10
N ARG A 385 25.42 7.83 -19.69
CA ARG A 385 24.31 8.77 -19.98
C ARG A 385 23.30 8.15 -20.94
N ALA A 386 23.77 7.51 -22.01
CA ALA A 386 22.91 6.83 -22.97
C ALA A 386 22.13 5.68 -22.33
N ILE A 387 22.76 4.89 -21.46
CA ILE A 387 22.10 3.80 -20.70
C ILE A 387 20.96 4.34 -19.84
N ILE A 388 21.19 5.43 -19.09
CA ILE A 388 20.16 6.02 -18.22
C ILE A 388 18.99 6.55 -19.04
N GLN A 389 19.27 7.29 -20.12
CA GLN A 389 18.22 7.80 -21.01
C GLN A 389 17.42 6.66 -21.64
N MET A 390 18.09 5.61 -22.14
CA MET A 390 17.42 4.47 -22.75
C MET A 390 16.61 3.66 -21.73
N SER A 391 17.11 3.53 -20.49
CA SER A 391 16.37 2.86 -19.43
C SER A 391 15.09 3.60 -19.02
N ARG A 392 15.11 4.95 -18.99
CA ARG A 392 13.89 5.76 -18.80
C ARG A 392 12.89 5.55 -19.94
N THR A 393 13.38 5.59 -21.18
CA THR A 393 12.57 5.33 -22.37
C THR A 393 11.93 3.94 -22.33
N LEU A 394 12.70 2.91 -21.95
CA LEU A 394 12.18 1.55 -21.80
C LEU A 394 11.06 1.49 -20.75
N GLY A 395 11.25 2.10 -19.58
CA GLY A 395 10.21 2.14 -18.54
C GLY A 395 8.92 2.82 -19.00
N TYR A 396 9.02 3.93 -19.75
CA TYR A 396 7.87 4.58 -20.37
C TYR A 396 7.15 3.65 -21.37
N LEU A 397 7.91 2.99 -22.25
CA LEU A 397 7.36 2.08 -23.27
C LEU A 397 6.76 0.81 -22.66
N GLU A 398 7.33 0.28 -21.57
CA GLU A 398 6.75 -0.82 -20.78
C GLU A 398 5.38 -0.42 -20.23
N ALA A 399 5.27 0.78 -19.64
CA ALA A 399 4.02 1.29 -19.10
C ALA A 399 2.95 1.48 -20.19
N MET A 400 3.30 2.15 -21.28
CA MET A 400 2.38 2.39 -22.41
C MET A 400 1.97 1.09 -23.10
N SER A 401 2.89 0.15 -23.32
CA SER A 401 2.57 -1.17 -23.89
C SER A 401 1.59 -1.94 -22.99
N LYS A 402 1.83 -1.97 -21.67
CA LYS A 402 0.92 -2.60 -20.71
C LYS A 402 -0.46 -1.91 -20.67
N LEU A 403 -0.52 -0.57 -20.75
CA LEU A 403 -1.75 0.20 -20.86
C LEU A 403 -2.59 -0.23 -22.08
N TRP A 404 -2.01 -0.20 -23.28
CA TRP A 404 -2.72 -0.55 -24.50
C TRP A 404 -3.11 -2.01 -24.56
N ARG A 405 -2.27 -2.91 -24.03
CA ARG A 405 -2.61 -4.32 -23.88
C ARG A 405 -3.88 -4.51 -23.05
N LEU A 406 -3.96 -3.85 -21.90
CA LEU A 406 -5.14 -3.94 -21.02
C LEU A 406 -6.36 -3.23 -21.62
N ALA A 407 -6.16 -2.10 -22.31
CA ALA A 407 -7.24 -1.39 -23.00
C ALA A 407 -7.88 -2.24 -24.11
N ALA A 408 -7.07 -2.99 -24.87
CA ALA A 408 -7.53 -3.88 -25.94
C ALA A 408 -8.16 -5.19 -25.44
N MET A 409 -7.97 -5.58 -24.19
CA MET A 409 -8.55 -6.80 -23.62
C MET A 409 -10.01 -6.57 -23.18
N ALA A 410 -10.89 -7.53 -23.47
CA ALA A 410 -12.27 -7.51 -22.99
C ALA A 410 -12.38 -7.92 -21.52
N LYS A 411 -11.64 -8.96 -21.10
CA LYS A 411 -11.72 -9.55 -19.76
C LYS A 411 -10.34 -9.95 -19.22
N ALA A 412 -10.19 -9.87 -17.90
CA ALA A 412 -9.08 -10.43 -17.13
C ALA A 412 -9.66 -11.19 -15.92
N SER A 413 -9.16 -12.40 -15.63
CA SER A 413 -9.70 -13.23 -14.53
C SER A 413 -11.22 -13.42 -14.58
N ASN A 414 -11.78 -13.66 -15.77
CA ASN A 414 -13.22 -13.78 -16.04
C ASN A 414 -14.08 -12.54 -15.66
N ALA A 415 -13.45 -11.42 -15.32
CA ALA A 415 -14.11 -10.15 -15.03
C ALA A 415 -13.70 -9.08 -16.06
N PRO A 416 -14.51 -8.04 -16.26
CA PRO A 416 -14.10 -6.92 -17.10
C PRO A 416 -12.91 -6.15 -16.50
N ILE A 417 -12.24 -5.41 -17.36
CA ILE A 417 -11.22 -4.43 -16.99
C ILE A 417 -11.92 -3.08 -16.91
N SER A 418 -11.88 -2.42 -15.75
CA SER A 418 -12.39 -1.05 -15.64
C SER A 418 -11.49 -0.11 -16.45
N LYS A 419 -12.11 0.67 -17.32
CA LYS A 419 -11.44 1.62 -18.22
C LYS A 419 -12.11 2.98 -18.07
N TRP A 420 -11.31 4.02 -17.91
CA TRP A 420 -11.80 5.39 -17.87
C TRP A 420 -10.73 6.37 -18.33
N VAL A 421 -11.15 7.58 -18.64
CA VAL A 421 -10.28 8.68 -19.03
C VAL A 421 -10.52 9.85 -18.10
N THR A 422 -9.43 10.50 -17.70
CA THR A 422 -9.47 11.75 -16.94
C THR A 422 -8.83 12.89 -17.73
N ARG A 423 -9.45 14.07 -17.67
CA ARG A 423 -8.88 15.33 -18.15
C ARG A 423 -8.53 16.21 -16.97
N GLU A 424 -7.26 16.56 -16.86
CA GLU A 424 -6.73 17.49 -15.87
C GLU A 424 -6.20 18.74 -16.56
N TYR A 425 -6.30 19.89 -15.88
CA TYR A 425 -5.60 21.10 -16.32
C TYR A 425 -4.46 21.39 -15.38
N ARG A 426 -3.22 21.33 -15.89
CA ARG A 426 -1.99 21.69 -15.19
C ARG A 426 -1.25 22.71 -16.03
N GLU A 427 -0.71 23.76 -15.40
CA GLU A 427 0.09 24.79 -16.10
C GLU A 427 -0.59 25.39 -17.35
N ASN A 428 -1.92 25.56 -17.31
CA ASN A 428 -2.72 26.06 -18.44
C ASN A 428 -2.75 25.13 -19.68
N GLN A 429 -2.30 23.89 -19.54
CA GLN A 429 -2.36 22.83 -20.55
C GLN A 429 -3.35 21.73 -20.13
N THR A 430 -3.94 21.10 -21.14
CA THR A 430 -4.84 19.97 -20.96
C THR A 430 -4.04 18.67 -20.99
N HIS A 431 -4.16 17.88 -19.93
CA HIS A 431 -3.56 16.55 -19.85
C HIS A 431 -4.66 15.50 -19.83
N LEU A 432 -4.58 14.53 -20.74
CA LEU A 432 -5.49 13.40 -20.83
C LEU A 432 -4.77 12.15 -20.35
N TYR A 433 -5.38 11.43 -19.42
CA TYR A 433 -4.88 10.17 -18.91
C TYR A 433 -5.88 9.07 -19.19
N PHE A 434 -5.39 7.94 -19.70
CA PHE A 434 -6.16 6.71 -19.86
C PHE A 434 -5.78 5.75 -18.74
N HIS A 435 -6.79 5.14 -18.14
CA HIS A 435 -6.65 4.27 -16.97
C HIS A 435 -7.23 2.90 -17.26
N CYS A 436 -6.51 1.85 -16.86
CA CYS A 436 -6.91 0.46 -17.00
C CYS A 436 -6.66 -0.30 -15.70
N VAL A 437 -7.71 -0.90 -15.12
CA VAL A 437 -7.61 -1.71 -13.89
C VAL A 437 -8.42 -2.99 -14.00
N GLY A 438 -7.77 -4.13 -13.81
CA GLY A 438 -8.48 -5.42 -13.71
C GLY A 438 -9.30 -5.49 -12.43
N ILE A 439 -10.61 -5.74 -12.51
CA ILE A 439 -11.47 -5.81 -11.31
C ILE A 439 -11.09 -7.02 -10.44
N ARG A 440 -10.76 -8.15 -11.08
CA ARG A 440 -10.32 -9.39 -10.44
C ARG A 440 -8.89 -9.75 -10.81
N VAL A 441 -8.18 -10.28 -9.81
CA VAL A 441 -6.74 -10.59 -9.87
C VAL A 441 -6.45 -12.04 -9.49
N SER A 442 -7.48 -12.89 -9.42
CA SER A 442 -7.36 -14.29 -9.00
C SER A 442 -6.43 -15.09 -9.91
N ASP A 443 -6.52 -14.93 -11.23
CA ASP A 443 -5.68 -15.71 -12.16
C ASP A 443 -4.23 -15.22 -12.13
N GLN A 444 -4.01 -13.93 -11.90
CA GLN A 444 -2.69 -13.35 -11.74
C GLN A 444 -2.04 -13.83 -10.44
N LEU A 445 -2.76 -13.79 -9.32
CA LEU A 445 -2.28 -14.37 -8.06
C LEU A 445 -2.00 -15.86 -8.21
N ASP A 446 -2.84 -16.62 -8.91
CA ASP A 446 -2.58 -18.04 -9.17
C ASP A 446 -1.29 -18.26 -9.97
N LYS A 447 -1.07 -17.49 -11.05
CA LYS A 447 0.14 -17.59 -11.89
C LYS A 447 1.42 -17.10 -11.21
N MET A 448 1.34 -16.01 -10.46
CA MET A 448 2.52 -15.33 -9.90
C MET A 448 2.91 -15.87 -8.53
N LEU A 449 1.93 -16.30 -7.74
CA LEU A 449 2.09 -16.63 -6.34
C LEU A 449 1.73 -18.09 -6.05
N TRP A 450 0.45 -18.47 -6.19
CA TRP A 450 -0.05 -19.77 -5.71
C TRP A 450 0.57 -20.98 -6.43
N ARG A 451 0.90 -20.86 -7.72
CA ARG A 451 1.60 -21.92 -8.47
C ARG A 451 3.12 -21.90 -8.29
N LYS A 452 3.71 -20.74 -8.01
CA LYS A 452 5.17 -20.58 -7.93
C LYS A 452 5.71 -20.96 -6.56
N VAL A 453 4.99 -20.62 -5.49
CA VAL A 453 5.39 -20.92 -4.11
C VAL A 453 4.64 -22.16 -3.63
N PRO A 454 5.33 -23.23 -3.19
CA PRO A 454 4.67 -24.50 -2.83
C PRO A 454 3.64 -24.35 -1.71
N HIS A 455 4.01 -23.64 -0.64
CA HIS A 455 3.19 -23.47 0.56
C HIS A 455 3.20 -22.02 1.01
N VAL A 456 2.01 -21.43 1.13
CA VAL A 456 1.82 -20.05 1.55
C VAL A 456 0.86 -20.00 2.73
N ILE A 457 1.22 -19.21 3.74
CA ILE A 457 0.36 -18.91 4.88
C ILE A 457 -0.24 -17.53 4.68
N VAL A 458 -1.55 -17.42 4.55
CA VAL A 458 -2.28 -16.15 4.56
C VAL A 458 -2.87 -15.97 5.94
N THR A 459 -2.48 -14.92 6.66
CA THR A 459 -3.02 -14.66 7.99
C THR A 459 -3.33 -13.20 8.21
N SER A 460 -4.36 -12.94 9.01
CA SER A 460 -4.80 -11.60 9.37
C SER A 460 -5.63 -11.69 10.65
N ALA A 461 -5.78 -10.55 11.34
CA ALA A 461 -6.75 -10.45 12.44
C ALA A 461 -8.19 -10.64 11.94
N THR A 462 -8.44 -10.27 10.68
CA THR A 462 -9.70 -10.43 9.98
C THR A 462 -9.42 -10.90 8.56
N LEU A 463 -9.93 -12.06 8.19
CA LEU A 463 -9.94 -12.59 6.81
C LEU A 463 -11.38 -12.84 6.36
N ARG A 464 -12.26 -13.18 7.30
CA ARG A 464 -13.67 -13.38 7.04
C ARG A 464 -14.38 -12.05 6.92
N SER A 465 -15.42 -12.06 6.09
CA SER A 465 -16.42 -11.03 6.06
C SER A 465 -17.78 -11.67 6.25
N LEU A 466 -18.64 -11.06 7.07
CA LEU A 466 -19.95 -11.62 7.40
C LEU A 466 -19.85 -13.10 7.84
N ASN A 467 -18.85 -13.41 8.68
CA ASN A 467 -18.53 -14.76 9.18
C ASN A 467 -18.14 -15.82 8.13
N SER A 468 -17.85 -15.42 6.87
CA SER A 468 -17.47 -16.33 5.78
C SER A 468 -16.14 -15.96 5.12
N PHE A 469 -15.38 -16.97 4.67
CA PHE A 469 -14.18 -16.81 3.83
C PHE A 469 -14.50 -16.60 2.34
N GLY A 470 -15.77 -16.69 1.93
CA GLY A 470 -16.17 -16.67 0.52
C GLY A 470 -15.64 -15.46 -0.25
N ARG A 471 -15.60 -14.26 0.37
CA ARG A 471 -15.01 -13.08 -0.27
C ARG A 471 -13.50 -13.20 -0.50
N LEU A 472 -12.76 -13.74 0.47
CA LEU A 472 -11.32 -13.96 0.31
C LEU A 472 -11.07 -14.96 -0.82
N GLN A 473 -11.81 -16.06 -0.84
CA GLN A 473 -11.73 -17.09 -1.90
C GLN A 473 -11.99 -16.47 -3.29
N GLU A 474 -13.05 -15.66 -3.41
CA GLU A 474 -13.46 -15.05 -4.68
C GLU A 474 -12.45 -14.02 -5.21
N LEU A 475 -11.80 -13.26 -4.32
CA LEU A 475 -10.84 -12.21 -4.71
C LEU A 475 -9.42 -12.74 -4.89
N SER A 476 -9.00 -13.71 -4.07
CA SER A 476 -7.63 -14.25 -4.10
C SER A 476 -7.46 -15.44 -5.03
N GLY A 477 -8.54 -16.15 -5.37
CA GLY A 477 -8.48 -17.41 -6.12
C GLY A 477 -8.18 -18.66 -5.27
N LEU A 478 -7.96 -18.50 -3.96
CA LEU A 478 -7.78 -19.64 -3.05
C LEU A 478 -9.07 -20.48 -2.99
N SER A 479 -8.94 -21.81 -2.99
CA SER A 479 -10.09 -22.71 -2.97
C SER A 479 -9.78 -24.03 -2.26
N GLU A 480 -10.78 -24.55 -1.53
CA GLU A 480 -10.70 -25.87 -0.90
C GLU A 480 -10.50 -26.99 -1.92
N LYS A 481 -11.09 -26.82 -3.13
CA LYS A 481 -10.89 -27.74 -4.26
C LYS A 481 -9.44 -27.76 -4.76
N GLY A 482 -8.71 -26.66 -4.61
CA GLY A 482 -7.28 -26.54 -4.89
C GLY A 482 -6.39 -27.09 -3.77
N GLY A 483 -6.97 -27.67 -2.72
CA GLY A 483 -6.25 -28.15 -1.54
C GLY A 483 -5.91 -27.06 -0.53
N ASP A 484 -6.45 -25.84 -0.67
CA ASP A 484 -6.25 -24.76 0.28
C ASP A 484 -7.14 -24.93 1.50
N ARG A 485 -6.65 -24.55 2.68
CA ARG A 485 -7.36 -24.72 3.96
C ARG A 485 -7.75 -23.36 4.53
N PHE A 486 -8.91 -23.29 5.17
CA PHE A 486 -9.44 -22.07 5.76
C PHE A 486 -9.77 -22.31 7.24
N GLU A 487 -9.08 -21.62 8.13
CA GLU A 487 -9.20 -21.82 9.58
C GLU A 487 -9.50 -20.50 10.27
N ALA A 488 -10.47 -20.48 11.18
CA ALA A 488 -10.79 -19.30 11.98
C ALA A 488 -10.59 -19.62 13.46
N LEU A 489 -9.63 -18.94 14.08
CA LEU A 489 -9.33 -19.13 15.50
C LEU A 489 -10.27 -18.30 16.37
N SER A 490 -10.62 -18.83 17.53
CA SER A 490 -11.39 -18.10 18.54
C SER A 490 -10.56 -16.97 19.15
N SER A 491 -11.17 -15.81 19.39
CA SER A 491 -10.52 -14.75 20.15
C SER A 491 -10.28 -15.21 21.61
N PRO A 492 -9.12 -14.91 22.21
CA PRO A 492 -8.83 -15.28 23.60
C PRO A 492 -9.48 -14.34 24.62
N PHE A 493 -10.20 -13.31 24.17
CA PHE A 493 -10.73 -12.23 25.02
C PHE A 493 -12.23 -12.38 25.30
N ASN A 494 -12.64 -11.95 26.49
CA ASN A 494 -14.05 -11.90 26.87
C ASN A 494 -14.60 -10.48 26.64
N HIS A 495 -15.13 -10.25 25.45
CA HIS A 495 -15.59 -8.92 25.03
C HIS A 495 -16.82 -8.44 25.81
N ILE A 496 -17.64 -9.35 26.31
CA ILE A 496 -18.85 -9.05 27.08
C ILE A 496 -18.50 -8.34 28.39
N ASP A 497 -17.48 -8.83 29.08
CA ASP A 497 -17.06 -8.30 30.38
C ASP A 497 -16.08 -7.12 30.23
N GLN A 498 -15.30 -7.10 29.15
CA GLN A 498 -14.26 -6.10 28.96
C GLN A 498 -14.78 -4.79 28.37
N GLY A 499 -15.88 -4.78 27.60
CA GLY A 499 -16.35 -3.53 27.04
C GLY A 499 -17.78 -3.58 26.53
N LYS A 500 -18.21 -2.47 25.95
CA LYS A 500 -19.55 -2.29 25.43
C LYS A 500 -19.59 -1.49 24.14
N LEU A 501 -20.60 -1.75 23.33
CA LEU A 501 -20.94 -0.93 22.17
C LEU A 501 -21.96 0.12 22.60
N VAL A 502 -21.68 1.37 22.31
CA VAL A 502 -22.58 2.50 22.56
C VAL A 502 -23.05 3.03 21.21
N ILE A 503 -24.35 2.96 20.96
CA ILE A 503 -24.97 3.48 19.73
C ILE A 503 -25.94 4.59 20.17
N PRO A 504 -25.49 5.85 20.22
CA PRO A 504 -26.34 6.96 20.65
C PRO A 504 -27.59 7.09 19.78
N LYS A 505 -28.70 7.54 20.37
CA LYS A 505 -29.93 7.84 19.62
C LYS A 505 -29.80 9.15 18.82
N MET A 506 -28.94 9.13 17.81
CA MET A 506 -28.70 10.22 16.86
C MET A 506 -29.99 10.58 16.13
N ARG A 507 -30.26 11.86 15.86
CA ARG A 507 -31.46 12.29 15.13
C ARG A 507 -31.31 12.05 13.62
N PHE A 508 -30.10 12.21 13.10
CA PHE A 508 -29.83 12.09 11.66
C PHE A 508 -29.07 10.81 11.29
N GLU A 509 -29.41 10.21 10.15
CA GLU A 509 -28.53 9.22 9.48
C GLU A 509 -27.36 9.95 8.79
N PRO A 510 -26.13 9.38 8.76
CA PRO A 510 -24.95 10.00 8.16
C PRO A 510 -24.96 9.93 6.62
N THR A 511 -26.00 10.50 6.00
CA THR A 511 -26.12 10.67 4.54
C THR A 511 -25.39 11.94 4.10
N MET A 512 -25.15 12.10 2.79
CA MET A 512 -24.50 13.32 2.28
C MET A 512 -25.31 14.59 2.57
N ALA A 513 -26.64 14.49 2.58
CA ALA A 513 -27.53 15.63 2.85
C ALA A 513 -27.47 16.09 4.32
N ASN A 514 -27.28 15.16 5.26
CA ASN A 514 -27.30 15.43 6.70
C ASN A 514 -25.90 15.41 7.33
N GLU A 515 -24.83 15.44 6.53
CA GLU A 515 -23.46 15.23 7.03
C GLU A 515 -23.05 16.32 8.04
N ALA A 516 -23.46 17.57 7.82
CA ALA A 516 -23.12 18.68 8.70
C ALA A 516 -23.84 18.58 10.06
N GLU A 517 -25.14 18.31 10.04
CA GLU A 517 -25.96 18.13 11.23
C GLU A 517 -25.48 16.91 12.03
N HIS A 518 -25.25 15.78 11.35
CA HIS A 518 -24.73 14.56 11.97
C HIS A 518 -23.39 14.77 12.67
N LEU A 519 -22.46 15.51 12.04
CA LEU A 519 -21.16 15.81 12.64
C LEU A 519 -21.27 16.79 13.82
N ALA A 520 -22.21 17.73 13.79
CA ALA A 520 -22.50 18.60 14.91
C ALA A 520 -23.05 17.79 16.11
N GLU A 521 -23.96 16.84 15.87
CA GLU A 521 -24.46 15.92 16.91
C GLU A 521 -23.33 15.05 17.48
N MET A 522 -22.48 14.50 16.62
CA MET A 522 -21.34 13.69 17.01
C MET A 522 -20.37 14.49 17.89
N ALA A 523 -20.04 15.73 17.50
CA ALA A 523 -19.17 16.61 18.26
C ALA A 523 -19.79 16.97 19.62
N TYR A 524 -21.09 17.22 19.66
CA TYR A 524 -21.80 17.51 20.90
C TYR A 524 -21.78 16.33 21.88
N PHE A 525 -22.08 15.11 21.40
CA PHE A 525 -22.00 13.90 22.23
C PHE A 525 -20.55 13.62 22.68
N PHE A 526 -19.58 13.77 21.77
CA PHE A 526 -18.16 13.58 22.09
C PHE A 526 -17.69 14.54 23.19
N ARG A 527 -18.11 15.80 23.16
CA ARG A 527 -17.80 16.78 24.22
C ARG A 527 -18.33 16.36 25.58
N ALA A 528 -19.57 15.86 25.65
CA ALA A 528 -20.13 15.37 26.89
C ALA A 528 -19.34 14.16 27.45
N GLN A 529 -18.90 13.25 26.57
CA GLN A 529 -18.04 12.12 26.96
C GLN A 529 -16.67 12.58 27.46
N GLN A 530 -16.03 13.51 26.74
CA GLN A 530 -14.73 14.05 27.13
C GLN A 530 -14.81 14.84 28.45
N ALA A 531 -15.86 15.63 28.65
CA ALA A 531 -16.09 16.40 29.87
C ALA A 531 -16.34 15.51 31.11
N SER A 532 -16.82 14.27 30.92
CA SER A 532 -17.00 13.32 32.01
C SER A 532 -15.69 12.90 32.69
N GLY A 533 -14.54 13.09 32.03
CA GLY A 533 -13.22 12.76 32.56
C GLY A 533 -12.95 11.27 32.76
N ARG A 534 -13.87 10.37 32.37
CA ARG A 534 -13.74 8.91 32.60
C ARG A 534 -12.65 8.26 31.76
N HIS A 535 -12.35 8.82 30.59
CA HIS A 535 -11.43 8.24 29.62
C HIS A 535 -10.23 9.15 29.39
N LYS A 536 -9.03 8.60 29.54
CA LYS A 536 -7.77 9.31 29.27
C LYS A 536 -7.26 9.07 27.86
N GLY A 537 -7.31 7.83 27.37
CA GLY A 537 -6.93 7.46 26.02
C GLY A 537 -8.15 7.31 25.11
N MET A 538 -8.29 8.21 24.12
CA MET A 538 -9.39 8.19 23.16
C MET A 538 -8.89 8.12 21.72
N LEU A 539 -9.66 7.47 20.85
CA LEU A 539 -9.42 7.40 19.41
C LEU A 539 -10.71 7.76 18.66
N ILE A 540 -10.63 8.65 17.66
CA ILE A 540 -11.73 8.97 16.75
C ILE A 540 -11.34 8.58 15.33
N LEU A 541 -12.20 7.79 14.69
CA LEU A 541 -12.02 7.27 13.34
C LEU A 541 -13.07 7.85 12.39
N PHE A 542 -12.58 8.46 11.30
CA PHE A 542 -13.39 8.99 10.22
C PHE A 542 -13.19 8.19 8.93
N SER A 543 -14.23 8.13 8.10
CA SER A 543 -14.16 7.48 6.79
C SER A 543 -13.70 8.45 5.68
N SER A 544 -13.63 9.75 5.94
CA SER A 544 -13.20 10.75 4.96
C SER A 544 -12.51 11.94 5.62
N HIS A 545 -11.54 12.52 4.90
CA HIS A 545 -10.84 13.72 5.37
C HIS A 545 -11.81 14.91 5.49
N ARG A 546 -12.82 15.00 4.60
CA ARG A 546 -13.86 16.03 4.67
C ARG A 546 -14.60 15.99 6.02
N ALA A 547 -15.08 14.82 6.42
CA ALA A 547 -15.81 14.66 7.68
C ALA A 547 -14.92 14.96 8.90
N MET A 548 -13.66 14.51 8.87
CA MET A 548 -12.67 14.81 9.92
C MET A 548 -12.46 16.32 10.09
N GLN A 549 -12.26 17.06 9.00
CA GLN A 549 -12.04 18.51 9.06
C GLN A 549 -13.30 19.27 9.53
N THR A 550 -14.49 18.86 9.06
CA THR A 550 -15.75 19.43 9.54
C THR A 550 -15.93 19.19 11.04
N PHE A 551 -15.67 17.98 11.54
CA PHE A 551 -15.68 17.69 12.97
C PHE A 551 -14.69 18.57 13.75
N LEU A 552 -13.45 18.71 13.28
CA LEU A 552 -12.43 19.55 13.92
C LEU A 552 -12.85 21.01 14.05
N SER A 553 -13.66 21.52 13.11
CA SER A 553 -14.23 22.87 13.19
C SER A 553 -15.23 23.06 14.34
N HIS A 554 -15.82 21.96 14.84
CA HIS A 554 -16.74 21.96 15.98
C HIS A 554 -16.04 21.73 17.33
N VAL A 555 -14.74 21.40 17.37
CA VAL A 555 -13.96 21.08 18.59
C VAL A 555 -12.64 21.87 18.69
N THR A 556 -12.64 23.11 18.21
CA THR A 556 -11.43 23.95 18.10
C THR A 556 -10.81 24.34 19.45
N ASP A 557 -11.63 24.50 20.49
CA ASP A 557 -11.23 24.71 21.88
C ASP A 557 -10.46 23.51 22.47
N LEU A 558 -10.74 22.29 22.00
CA LEU A 558 -10.04 21.09 22.43
C LEU A 558 -8.71 20.85 21.68
N ARG A 559 -8.29 21.75 20.80
CA ARG A 559 -7.18 21.53 19.84
C ARG A 559 -5.88 21.04 20.48
N LEU A 560 -5.51 21.53 21.66
CA LEU A 560 -4.29 21.11 22.37
C LEU A 560 -4.30 19.62 22.75
N MET A 561 -5.49 19.06 22.98
CA MET A 561 -5.70 17.66 23.32
C MET A 561 -5.63 16.71 22.12
N LEU A 562 -5.95 17.25 20.93
CA LEU A 562 -6.15 16.48 19.69
C LEU A 562 -4.84 16.25 18.95
N LEU A 563 -4.54 14.98 18.68
CA LEU A 563 -3.42 14.52 17.87
C LEU A 563 -3.98 14.04 16.53
N VAL A 564 -3.97 14.93 15.53
CA VAL A 564 -4.66 14.73 14.25
C VAL A 564 -3.71 14.14 13.21
N GLN A 565 -4.16 13.09 12.52
CA GLN A 565 -3.44 12.52 11.38
C GLN A 565 -3.15 13.58 10.31
N GLY A 566 -1.89 13.67 9.91
CA GLY A 566 -1.40 14.66 8.94
C GLY A 566 -0.61 15.80 9.56
N ASP A 567 -0.79 16.08 10.86
CA ASP A 567 0.00 17.10 11.57
C ASP A 567 1.46 16.65 11.76
N GLN A 568 1.66 15.36 12.03
CA GLN A 568 2.97 14.72 12.22
C GLN A 568 2.94 13.29 11.70
N PRO A 569 4.11 12.66 11.47
CA PRO A 569 4.19 11.23 11.18
C PRO A 569 3.46 10.39 12.24
N ARG A 570 2.78 9.33 11.82
CA ARG A 570 1.92 8.49 12.68
C ARG A 570 2.61 8.04 13.96
N TYR A 571 3.88 7.62 13.87
CA TYR A 571 4.61 7.11 15.03
C TYR A 571 4.80 8.17 16.12
N ARG A 572 5.03 9.44 15.74
CA ARG A 572 5.18 10.56 16.69
C ARG A 572 3.87 10.90 17.38
N LEU A 573 2.75 10.88 16.63
CA LEU A 573 1.43 11.08 17.22
C LEU A 573 1.14 10.01 18.28
N VAL A 574 1.48 8.75 18.01
CA VAL A 574 1.31 7.64 18.96
C VAL A 574 2.25 7.76 20.17
N GLU A 575 3.48 8.20 19.96
CA GLU A 575 4.45 8.43 21.04
C GLU A 575 4.00 9.53 21.99
N GLU A 576 3.59 10.68 21.44
CA GLU A 576 3.06 11.80 22.20
C GLU A 576 1.77 11.44 22.94
N HIS A 577 0.89 10.67 22.30
CA HIS A 577 -0.31 10.13 22.95
C HIS A 577 0.04 9.26 24.17
N ARG A 578 0.99 8.33 24.01
CA ARG A 578 1.46 7.47 25.11
C ARG A 578 2.05 8.31 26.25
N LYS A 579 2.81 9.35 25.93
CA LYS A 579 3.42 10.24 26.92
C LYS A 579 2.34 10.96 27.74
N ARG A 580 1.35 11.57 27.08
CA ARG A 580 0.25 12.29 27.73
C ARG A 580 -0.60 11.39 28.61
N VAL A 581 -1.02 10.24 28.10
CA VAL A 581 -1.86 9.32 28.88
C VAL A 581 -1.11 8.78 30.11
N LYS A 582 0.19 8.46 29.97
CA LYS A 582 1.01 8.04 31.11
C LYS A 582 1.24 9.14 32.14
N SER A 583 1.27 10.41 31.74
CA SER A 583 1.30 11.54 32.66
C SER A 583 -0.07 11.87 33.28
N GLY A 584 -1.09 11.04 33.01
CA GLY A 584 -2.45 11.24 33.51
C GLY A 584 -3.25 12.29 32.74
N THR A 585 -2.69 12.87 31.68
CA THR A 585 -3.34 13.87 30.83
C THR A 585 -4.15 13.16 29.75
N ALA A 586 -5.42 13.53 29.63
CA ALA A 586 -6.25 12.95 28.59
C ALA A 586 -5.78 13.38 27.19
N SER A 587 -5.82 12.47 26.22
CA SER A 587 -5.31 12.65 24.87
C SER A 587 -6.21 11.94 23.86
N VAL A 588 -6.42 12.57 22.71
CA VAL A 588 -7.34 12.07 21.68
C VAL A 588 -6.58 11.95 20.36
N LEU A 589 -6.47 10.73 19.84
CA LEU A 589 -5.98 10.49 18.48
C LEU A 589 -7.15 10.64 17.51
N ILE A 590 -6.95 11.39 16.42
CA ILE A 590 -7.95 11.54 15.36
C ILE A 590 -7.32 11.09 14.04
N GLY A 591 -7.95 10.13 13.37
CA GLY A 591 -7.42 9.61 12.11
C GLY A 591 -8.47 9.02 11.17
N LEU A 592 -7.97 8.64 9.99
CA LEU A 592 -8.72 7.93 8.96
C LEU A 592 -8.48 6.41 9.07
N GLN A 593 -8.76 5.65 8.01
CA GLN A 593 -8.54 4.20 7.94
C GLN A 593 -7.13 3.77 8.40
N SER A 594 -6.09 4.56 8.11
CA SER A 594 -4.72 4.21 8.53
C SER A 594 -4.50 4.17 10.06
N PHE A 595 -5.41 4.74 10.86
CA PHE A 595 -5.43 4.60 12.33
C PHE A 595 -6.34 3.46 12.77
N ALA A 596 -7.27 3.02 11.92
CA ALA A 596 -8.04 1.80 12.14
C ALA A 596 -7.17 0.53 12.02
N GLU A 597 -5.96 0.63 11.46
CA GLU A 597 -5.03 -0.48 11.27
C GLU A 597 -3.65 -0.21 11.90
N GLY A 598 -3.03 -1.24 12.46
CA GLY A 598 -1.65 -1.15 12.99
C GLY A 598 -1.43 -0.25 14.23
N LEU A 599 -2.48 0.23 14.90
CA LEU A 599 -2.36 0.80 16.26
C LEU A 599 -2.36 -0.30 17.32
N ASP A 600 -1.31 -0.34 18.14
CA ASP A 600 -1.20 -1.18 19.35
C ASP A 600 -1.19 -0.30 20.61
N LEU A 601 -2.39 -0.03 21.13
CA LEU A 601 -2.65 0.71 22.37
C LEU A 601 -3.41 -0.22 23.33
N LYS A 602 -2.87 -0.43 24.54
CA LYS A 602 -3.38 -1.40 25.52
C LYS A 602 -3.78 -0.70 26.82
N GLY A 603 -4.85 -1.17 27.46
CA GLY A 603 -5.33 -0.65 28.74
C GLY A 603 -5.70 0.83 28.67
N GLU A 604 -5.23 1.60 29.64
CA GLU A 604 -5.46 3.06 29.76
C GLU A 604 -5.07 3.87 28.51
N LEU A 605 -4.15 3.35 27.69
CA LEU A 605 -3.76 4.00 26.43
C LEU A 605 -4.93 4.12 25.44
N LEU A 606 -5.96 3.28 25.54
CA LEU A 606 -7.15 3.41 24.70
C LEU A 606 -8.35 2.75 25.37
N THR A 607 -9.20 3.56 25.98
CA THR A 607 -10.41 3.12 26.70
C THR A 607 -11.70 3.54 25.98
N GLN A 608 -11.63 4.44 24.99
CA GLN A 608 -12.81 4.84 24.22
C GLN A 608 -12.47 4.99 22.74
N VAL A 609 -13.26 4.32 21.89
CA VAL A 609 -13.14 4.39 20.43
C VAL A 609 -14.41 4.99 19.85
N HIS A 610 -14.27 6.08 19.10
CA HIS A 610 -15.35 6.79 18.44
C HIS A 610 -15.31 6.51 16.94
N ILE A 611 -16.40 5.97 16.39
CA ILE A 611 -16.53 5.64 14.97
C ILE A 611 -17.63 6.54 14.38
N HIS A 612 -17.23 7.50 13.54
CA HIS A 612 -18.15 8.47 12.95
C HIS A 612 -19.29 7.82 12.15
N LYS A 613 -18.95 6.91 11.23
CA LYS A 613 -19.94 6.19 10.41
C LYS A 613 -19.40 4.87 9.89
N ILE A 614 -20.30 4.01 9.42
CA ILE A 614 -19.92 2.79 8.70
C ILE A 614 -19.18 3.17 7.41
N SER A 615 -17.95 2.68 7.28
CA SER A 615 -17.07 2.92 6.12
C SER A 615 -17.46 2.04 4.93
N PHE A 616 -18.45 2.49 4.16
CA PHE A 616 -18.74 1.93 2.84
C PHE A 616 -17.67 2.35 1.82
N PRO A 617 -17.40 1.52 0.80
CA PRO A 617 -16.52 1.91 -0.30
C PRO A 617 -17.09 3.12 -1.06
N PRO A 618 -16.24 3.95 -1.68
CA PRO A 618 -16.68 5.11 -2.44
C PRO A 618 -17.50 4.66 -3.65
N ILE A 619 -18.77 5.08 -3.69
CA ILE A 619 -19.71 4.72 -4.76
C ILE A 619 -19.35 5.35 -6.12
N ASP A 620 -18.56 6.41 -6.12
CA ASP A 620 -18.16 7.13 -7.33
C ASP A 620 -16.85 6.59 -7.94
N SER A 621 -16.23 5.57 -7.32
CA SER A 621 -15.01 4.96 -7.86
C SER A 621 -15.32 4.22 -9.18
N PRO A 622 -14.59 4.50 -10.28
CA PRO A 622 -14.80 3.81 -11.56
C PRO A 622 -14.72 2.29 -11.46
N VAL A 623 -13.76 1.79 -10.66
CA VAL A 623 -13.56 0.36 -10.42
C VAL A 623 -14.77 -0.25 -9.70
N ILE A 624 -15.27 0.43 -8.67
CA ILE A 624 -16.43 -0.04 -7.88
C ILE A 624 -17.69 -0.08 -8.76
N LEU A 625 -17.90 0.94 -9.59
CA LEU A 625 -19.03 1.02 -10.51
C LEU A 625 -18.99 -0.09 -11.56
N THR A 626 -17.86 -0.28 -12.23
CA THR A 626 -17.70 -1.35 -13.23
C THR A 626 -17.85 -2.73 -12.61
N GLU A 627 -17.31 -2.97 -11.40
CA GLU A 627 -17.56 -4.23 -10.68
C GLU A 627 -19.04 -4.40 -10.33
N GLY A 628 -19.73 -3.33 -9.93
CA GLY A 628 -21.16 -3.36 -9.64
C GLY A 628 -22.02 -3.71 -10.86
N GLU A 629 -21.69 -3.17 -12.03
CA GLU A 629 -22.35 -3.51 -13.30
C GLU A 629 -22.11 -4.98 -13.67
N TRP A 630 -20.88 -5.44 -13.55
CA TRP A 630 -20.55 -6.84 -13.81
C TRP A 630 -21.30 -7.78 -12.88
N LEU A 631 -21.34 -7.48 -11.57
CA LEU A 631 -22.12 -8.27 -10.60
C LEU A 631 -23.61 -8.30 -10.94
N LYS A 632 -24.18 -7.17 -11.40
CA LYS A 632 -25.58 -7.12 -11.88
C LYS A 632 -25.78 -8.03 -13.10
N SER A 633 -24.83 -8.06 -14.06
CA SER A 633 -24.93 -8.97 -15.21
C SER A 633 -24.90 -10.45 -14.82
N LEU A 634 -24.24 -10.78 -13.71
CA LEU A 634 -24.25 -12.11 -13.08
C LEU A 634 -25.48 -12.37 -12.19
N LYS A 635 -26.49 -11.48 -12.19
CA LYS A 635 -27.68 -11.53 -11.32
C LYS A 635 -27.33 -11.53 -9.82
N ARG A 636 -26.20 -10.92 -9.45
CA ARG A 636 -25.76 -10.71 -8.07
C ARG A 636 -26.01 -9.26 -7.67
N TYR A 637 -26.36 -9.03 -6.42
CA TYR A 637 -26.64 -7.68 -5.93
C TYR A 637 -25.35 -7.00 -5.43
N PRO A 638 -24.89 -5.89 -6.05
CA PRO A 638 -23.59 -5.29 -5.73
C PRO A 638 -23.42 -4.89 -4.28
N PHE A 639 -24.47 -4.32 -3.67
CA PHE A 639 -24.39 -3.92 -2.27
C PHE A 639 -24.13 -5.11 -1.33
N GLU A 640 -24.69 -6.29 -1.61
CA GLU A 640 -24.52 -7.49 -0.78
C GLU A 640 -23.16 -8.16 -0.95
N VAL A 641 -22.59 -8.11 -2.16
CA VAL A 641 -21.33 -8.80 -2.49
C VAL A 641 -20.11 -7.90 -2.31
N GLN A 642 -20.26 -6.61 -2.61
CA GLN A 642 -19.17 -5.65 -2.68
C GLN A 642 -19.18 -4.69 -1.48
N SER A 643 -20.27 -3.94 -1.28
CA SER A 643 -20.29 -2.83 -0.30
C SER A 643 -20.42 -3.31 1.14
N LEU A 644 -21.36 -4.20 1.43
CA LEU A 644 -21.64 -4.68 2.78
C LEU A 644 -20.47 -5.50 3.36
N PRO A 645 -19.80 -6.39 2.60
CA PRO A 645 -18.67 -7.13 3.13
C PRO A 645 -17.45 -6.22 3.40
N SER A 646 -17.18 -5.22 2.54
CA SER A 646 -16.15 -4.20 2.81
C SER A 646 -16.45 -3.41 4.09
N ALA A 647 -17.71 -3.02 4.29
CA ALA A 647 -18.16 -2.31 5.47
C ALA A 647 -18.03 -3.17 6.75
N SER A 648 -18.40 -4.46 6.67
CA SER A 648 -18.23 -5.43 7.76
C SER A 648 -16.77 -5.55 8.14
N PHE A 649 -15.88 -5.72 7.16
CA PHE A 649 -14.45 -5.83 7.36
C PHE A 649 -13.86 -4.60 8.08
N ASN A 650 -14.15 -3.41 7.56
CA ASN A 650 -13.69 -2.15 8.14
C ASN A 650 -14.21 -1.96 9.57
N LEU A 651 -15.47 -2.30 9.83
CA LEU A 651 -16.06 -2.17 11.15
C LEU A 651 -15.39 -3.09 12.18
N ILE A 652 -15.10 -4.35 11.81
CA ILE A 652 -14.38 -5.28 12.69
C ILE A 652 -12.98 -4.73 13.04
N GLN A 653 -12.28 -4.16 12.06
CA GLN A 653 -10.95 -3.56 12.28
C GLN A 653 -10.98 -2.35 13.22
N GLN A 654 -11.99 -1.49 13.06
CA GLN A 654 -12.22 -0.31 13.92
C GLN A 654 -12.60 -0.70 15.34
N VAL A 655 -13.54 -1.64 15.50
CA VAL A 655 -13.99 -2.18 16.81
C VAL A 655 -12.85 -2.90 17.52
N GLY A 656 -12.05 -3.65 16.77
CA GLY A 656 -10.89 -4.37 17.28
C GLY A 656 -9.76 -3.47 17.82
N ARG A 657 -9.88 -2.14 17.76
CA ARG A 657 -8.91 -1.23 18.38
C ARG A 657 -9.02 -1.20 19.90
N LEU A 658 -10.21 -1.41 20.49
CA LEU A 658 -10.41 -1.33 21.93
C LEU A 658 -9.75 -2.49 22.69
N ILE A 659 -10.10 -3.74 22.34
CA ILE A 659 -9.68 -4.92 23.10
C ILE A 659 -8.42 -5.55 22.49
N ARG A 660 -7.28 -5.29 23.13
CA ARG A 660 -5.93 -5.71 22.69
C ARG A 660 -5.20 -6.61 23.69
N SER A 661 -5.70 -6.70 24.91
CA SER A 661 -5.15 -7.51 26.00
C SER A 661 -6.25 -7.84 27.01
N HIS A 662 -6.01 -8.78 27.92
CA HIS A 662 -6.94 -9.11 29.01
C HIS A 662 -7.19 -7.94 29.98
N LYS A 663 -6.30 -6.94 30.01
CA LYS A 663 -6.42 -5.73 30.83
C LYS A 663 -7.14 -4.57 30.12
N CYS A 664 -7.43 -4.72 28.82
CA CYS A 664 -8.18 -3.69 28.08
C CYS A 664 -9.62 -3.67 28.57
N HIS A 665 -10.17 -2.46 28.68
CA HIS A 665 -11.56 -2.25 28.98
C HIS A 665 -12.06 -0.94 28.35
N GLY A 666 -13.38 -0.78 28.23
CA GLY A 666 -13.99 0.51 27.88
C GLY A 666 -15.10 0.42 26.84
N GLU A 667 -15.23 1.46 26.02
CA GLU A 667 -16.43 1.69 25.22
C GLU A 667 -16.12 1.95 23.74
N ILE A 668 -17.00 1.47 22.86
CA ILE A 668 -16.94 1.74 21.42
C ILE A 668 -18.20 2.50 21.04
N VAL A 669 -18.07 3.79 20.78
CA VAL A 669 -19.18 4.68 20.41
C VAL A 669 -19.30 4.73 18.89
N ILE A 670 -20.40 4.23 18.35
CA ILE A 670 -20.69 4.25 16.91
C ILE A 670 -21.83 5.21 16.64
N TYR A 671 -21.55 6.29 15.92
CA TYR A 671 -22.52 7.35 15.64
C TYR A 671 -23.45 7.06 14.45
N ASP A 672 -23.47 5.81 13.98
CA ASP A 672 -24.27 5.40 12.81
C ASP A 672 -25.51 4.63 13.22
N ARG A 673 -26.65 5.32 13.29
CA ARG A 673 -27.93 4.70 13.64
C ARG A 673 -28.40 3.64 12.64
N ARG A 674 -27.79 3.53 11.44
CA ARG A 674 -28.11 2.50 10.44
C ARG A 674 -27.80 1.09 10.91
N LEU A 675 -26.93 0.92 11.92
CA LEU A 675 -26.72 -0.37 12.59
C LEU A 675 -28.00 -0.93 13.24
N ILE A 676 -28.91 -0.05 13.65
CA ILE A 676 -30.18 -0.42 14.28
C ILE A 676 -31.34 -0.24 13.28
N THR A 677 -31.35 0.83 12.47
CA THR A 677 -32.50 1.17 11.61
C THR A 677 -32.58 0.38 10.31
N LYS A 678 -31.47 -0.19 9.79
CA LYS A 678 -31.46 -0.90 8.50
C LYS A 678 -31.33 -2.41 8.72
N GLY A 679 -31.97 -3.21 7.86
CA GLY A 679 -31.94 -4.69 7.95
C GLY A 679 -30.54 -5.29 7.94
N TYR A 680 -29.60 -4.71 7.17
CA TYR A 680 -28.21 -5.15 7.13
C TYR A 680 -27.42 -4.85 8.41
N GLY A 681 -27.90 -3.95 9.28
CA GLY A 681 -27.25 -3.57 10.52
C GLY A 681 -27.09 -4.75 11.49
N SER A 682 -28.12 -5.58 11.60
CA SER A 682 -28.09 -6.83 12.39
C SER A 682 -26.95 -7.77 11.97
N ARG A 683 -26.70 -7.89 10.67
CA ARG A 683 -25.62 -8.72 10.11
C ARG A 683 -24.23 -8.14 10.38
N LEU A 684 -24.10 -6.81 10.34
CA LEU A 684 -22.85 -6.15 10.73
C LEU A 684 -22.54 -6.37 12.21
N LEU A 685 -23.54 -6.23 13.08
CA LEU A 685 -23.39 -6.49 14.51
C LEU A 685 -23.07 -7.97 14.80
N ALA A 686 -23.71 -8.91 14.10
CA ALA A 686 -23.47 -10.34 14.24
C ALA A 686 -22.07 -10.79 13.75
N ALA A 687 -21.37 -9.96 12.97
CA ALA A 687 -19.99 -10.21 12.56
C ALA A 687 -18.95 -9.67 13.56
N LEU A 688 -19.37 -8.83 14.51
CA LEU A 688 -18.50 -8.32 15.57
C LEU A 688 -18.38 -9.34 16.72
N PRO A 689 -17.34 -9.24 17.55
CA PRO A 689 -17.36 -9.88 18.86
C PRO A 689 -18.61 -9.46 19.65
N ILE A 690 -19.11 -10.36 20.50
CA ILE A 690 -20.32 -10.08 21.28
C ILE A 690 -19.99 -9.03 22.34
N PHE A 691 -20.66 -7.88 22.25
CA PHE A 691 -20.61 -6.81 23.23
C PHE A 691 -22.04 -6.47 23.68
N PRO A 692 -22.25 -6.09 24.96
CA PRO A 692 -23.49 -5.44 25.36
C PRO A 692 -23.66 -4.12 24.59
N ILE A 693 -24.89 -3.85 24.13
CA ILE A 693 -25.23 -2.65 23.35
C ILE A 693 -26.04 -1.70 24.24
N GLU A 694 -25.53 -0.49 24.43
CA GLU A 694 -26.24 0.63 25.07
C GLU A 694 -26.69 1.67 24.05
N GLN A 695 -27.90 2.20 24.22
CA GLN A 695 -28.48 3.23 23.36
C GLN A 695 -28.83 4.49 24.17
N PRO A 696 -27.82 5.30 24.58
CA PRO A 696 -28.06 6.51 25.35
C PRO A 696 -28.79 7.57 24.52
N ASP A 697 -29.59 8.38 25.20
CA ASP A 697 -30.15 9.60 24.62
C ASP A 697 -29.04 10.65 24.40
N MET A 698 -29.32 11.63 23.55
CA MET A 698 -28.40 12.75 23.34
C MET A 698 -28.34 13.62 24.62
N PRO A 699 -27.17 14.20 24.98
CA PRO A 699 -27.05 15.05 26.16
C PRO A 699 -28.01 16.25 26.14
N GLU A 700 -28.39 16.76 27.30
CA GLU A 700 -29.30 17.91 27.44
C GLU A 700 -28.61 19.23 27.07
N GLY A 701 -29.19 19.99 26.14
CA GLY A 701 -28.72 21.31 25.70
C GLY A 701 -28.94 21.58 24.21
N GLU A 702 -28.74 22.83 23.77
CA GLU A 702 -28.82 23.17 22.35
C GLU A 702 -27.58 22.66 21.59
N ILE A 703 -27.81 21.84 20.56
CA ILE A 703 -26.76 21.49 19.61
C ILE A 703 -26.38 22.77 18.85
N PRO A 704 -25.09 23.16 18.80
CA PRO A 704 -24.67 24.39 18.14
C PRO A 704 -25.24 24.48 16.72
N SER A 705 -25.97 25.56 16.42
CA SER A 705 -26.59 25.75 15.11
C SER A 705 -25.53 25.81 14.01
N THR A 706 -25.71 24.99 12.96
CA THR A 706 -24.80 24.87 11.80
C THR A 706 -24.69 26.18 10.98
N SER A 707 -25.55 27.16 11.25
CA SER A 707 -25.61 28.46 10.57
C SER A 707 -24.39 29.36 10.82
N LEU A 708 -23.67 29.18 11.93
CA LEU A 708 -22.53 30.04 12.29
C LEU A 708 -21.21 29.69 11.56
N ASN A 709 -21.05 28.48 10.99
CA ASN A 709 -19.77 28.02 10.43
C ASN A 709 -19.72 27.83 8.89
N LEU A 710 -20.84 27.98 8.18
CA LEU A 710 -20.87 27.89 6.70
C LEU A 710 -20.03 28.97 5.99
N LYS A 711 -19.79 30.12 6.64
CA LYS A 711 -18.86 31.16 6.11
C LYS A 711 -17.39 30.70 6.16
N ILE A 712 -17.01 29.89 7.14
CA ILE A 712 -15.63 29.39 7.29
C ILE A 712 -15.36 28.25 6.29
N VAL A 713 -16.32 27.34 6.08
CA VAL A 713 -16.20 26.22 5.11
C VAL A 713 -16.03 26.72 3.67
N LYS A 714 -16.75 27.79 3.26
CA LYS A 714 -16.54 28.43 1.95
C LYS A 714 -15.17 29.11 1.81
N THR A 715 -14.57 29.53 2.92
CA THR A 715 -13.27 30.21 2.93
C THR A 715 -12.10 29.21 2.93
N VAL A 716 -12.25 28.05 3.58
CA VAL A 716 -11.27 26.95 3.56
C VAL A 716 -11.30 26.21 2.22
N ALA A 717 -12.47 26.00 1.60
CA ALA A 717 -12.58 25.46 0.25
C ALA A 717 -11.89 26.35 -0.81
N LYS A 718 -11.92 27.68 -0.64
CA LYS A 718 -11.18 28.63 -1.50
C LYS A 718 -9.68 28.67 -1.20
N LYS A 719 -9.24 28.52 0.06
CA LYS A 719 -7.80 28.50 0.41
C LYS A 719 -7.12 27.17 0.08
N GLY A 720 -7.83 26.04 0.15
CA GLY A 720 -7.34 24.73 -0.32
C GLY A 720 -7.09 24.68 -1.83
N ARG A 721 -7.88 25.43 -2.62
CA ARG A 721 -7.65 25.61 -4.07
C ARG A 721 -6.46 26.53 -4.39
N LYS A 722 -6.09 27.48 -3.52
CA LYS A 722 -4.96 28.39 -3.72
C LYS A 722 -3.60 27.86 -3.24
N LYS A 723 -3.56 26.77 -2.47
CA LYS A 723 -2.33 26.09 -2.04
C LYS A 723 -1.97 24.85 -2.88
N ARG A 724 -2.76 24.57 -3.93
CA ARG A 724 -2.47 23.57 -4.98
C ARG A 724 -2.35 24.26 -6.36
N GLY A 725 -1.90 25.51 -6.37
CA GLY A 725 -1.43 26.20 -7.55
C GLY A 725 0.08 26.09 -7.61
#